data_AF-G5HEQ2-F1
#
_entry.id   AF-G5HEQ2-F1
#
_cell.length_a   1.000
_cell.length_b   1.000
_cell.length_c   1.000
_cell.angle_alpha   90.00
_cell.angle_beta   90.00
_cell.angle_gamma   90.00
#
_symmetry.space_group_name_H-M   'P 1'
#
loop_
_entity.id
_entity.type
_entity.pdbx_description
1 polymer ?
#
loop_
_entity_poly.entity_id
_entity_poly.type
_entity_poly.pdbx_seq_one_letter_code
_entity_poly.pdbx_strand_id
1 'polypeptide(L)'
;MYEKYAVGNLYRGDECSLRSDHGTLLRLIDEEVDCDGQVSVEIIASRFGKNLGYIDTVDIRRIHPISEEEFFSIYPNAEKVPGYDDLSKNVPLPCGDHAYMKEIVAGEKFVLTEERRDELLEEMMALLNEYEYHPTISGCNKILDEWAEKKGDLILLISRHPNYNGKYQIAFDEDYNRICDSKILEDFSGYIRRWSQNIRKKYMIGCHSYQESVDIRDRMYKIISAYNTIRAHGGLYLKDYYLECVKNHSFFTEKVNKFEEANRAHLCGWSGCPSELYTSESLGLLSKVRDFSLQLMNYKDQFIDVFMADVINAISPTLKAVAGQKTSRIVNKFCHFIGIDKDPEYQRRFAQYSDAINPLKITRHTILSCHPIDYFTMSFGNSWASCHTIDKENKRGMEHAYEGCYSGGTLSYMLDGTSMVFYTVDSSYTGDQLELEPKINRNMFHLGEDKIVQGRIYPQATDGENSFYQEVREIVQKVISDCMNRPNIWVNKKGPSECNNVIDTYGVHYTDYLYFKDCNVSYLKNADGGVNIKRISVGHAPICPRCGREHMEEKTIECDQCFAREICCECEEENNTDDMHYIDGEWYCENCCFYCSYHSEWEIGSGNHIVGYGNVCDNALDEPEFRECDSCGAFYYIYGDSVETEDGRSYCNSSCAYLDGYRMVESGEWYPQNEVHHCEHCESLVHDSAWNSDHDCCDDCVDDILEENEDEAGINSPAA
;
A
#
# COMPACT_ATOMS: atom_id res chain seq x y z
N MET A 1 43.57 21.53 49.23
CA MET A 1 44.42 20.32 49.16
C MET A 1 43.89 19.24 48.20
N TYR A 2 43.04 19.61 47.22
CA TYR A 2 42.57 18.74 46.13
C TYR A 2 42.81 19.36 44.74
N GLU A 3 43.73 20.32 44.65
CA GLU A 3 44.12 21.00 43.39
C GLU A 3 45.23 20.27 42.61
N LYS A 4 45.54 19.02 42.97
CA LYS A 4 46.67 18.29 42.37
C LYS A 4 46.35 16.94 41.71
N TYR A 5 45.06 16.62 41.53
CA TYR A 5 44.61 15.41 40.85
C TYR A 5 43.63 15.64 39.69
N ALA A 6 43.34 16.90 39.32
CA ALA A 6 42.26 17.23 38.37
C ALA A 6 42.67 17.30 36.88
N VAL A 7 43.91 17.01 36.49
CA VAL A 7 44.35 17.21 35.07
C VAL A 7 45.25 16.06 34.57
N GLY A 8 45.20 14.89 35.21
CA GLY A 8 46.21 13.84 35.00
C GLY A 8 45.77 12.56 34.29
N ASN A 9 44.50 12.19 34.30
CA ASN A 9 44.03 10.89 33.78
C ASN A 9 42.65 11.02 33.11
N LEU A 10 42.52 11.99 32.21
CA LEU A 10 41.44 12.03 31.25
C LEU A 10 42.04 11.59 29.91
N TYR A 11 41.44 10.53 29.33
CA TYR A 11 41.57 10.08 27.94
C TYR A 11 42.72 9.17 27.54
N ARG A 12 42.47 7.86 27.67
CA ARG A 12 42.49 6.91 26.54
C ARG A 12 42.13 5.51 27.06
N GLY A 13 40.97 5.00 26.66
CA GLY A 13 40.51 3.65 26.94
C GLY A 13 39.28 3.62 27.86
N ASP A 14 38.16 3.23 27.26
CA ASP A 14 37.00 2.58 27.88
C ASP A 14 35.96 3.49 28.57
N GLU A 15 34.67 3.22 28.29
CA GLU A 15 33.49 4.00 28.72
C GLU A 15 33.46 4.23 30.25
N CYS A 16 33.63 5.48 30.70
CA CYS A 16 33.56 5.81 32.13
C CYS A 16 32.11 5.73 32.64
N SER A 17 31.86 4.76 33.54
CA SER A 17 30.66 4.74 34.38
C SER A 17 30.82 5.71 35.56
N LEU A 18 29.84 6.59 35.75
CA LEU A 18 29.81 7.59 36.81
C LEU A 18 28.63 7.33 37.74
N ARG A 19 28.81 7.61 39.03
CA ARG A 19 27.74 7.50 40.01
C ARG A 19 27.46 8.86 40.63
N SER A 20 26.22 9.31 40.61
CA SER A 20 25.84 10.52 41.37
C SER A 20 25.75 10.23 42.87
N ASP A 21 25.79 11.28 43.69
CA ASP A 21 25.52 11.23 45.15
C ASP A 21 24.18 10.54 45.49
N HIS A 22 23.26 10.45 44.52
CA HIS A 22 21.95 9.82 44.64
C HIS A 22 21.92 8.34 44.21
N GLY A 23 23.06 7.75 43.83
CA GLY A 23 23.12 6.35 43.41
C GLY A 23 22.45 6.08 42.05
N THR A 24 22.45 7.08 41.18
CA THR A 24 22.11 6.94 39.75
C THR A 24 23.40 6.68 38.99
N LEU A 25 23.39 5.67 38.12
CA LEU A 25 24.47 5.37 37.19
C LEU A 25 24.31 6.24 35.94
N LEU A 26 25.40 6.89 35.56
CA LEU A 26 25.47 7.91 34.55
C LEU A 26 26.60 7.59 33.56
N ARG A 27 26.38 7.78 32.26
CA ARG A 27 27.43 7.82 31.23
C ARG A 27 27.77 9.27 30.96
N LEU A 28 29.05 9.62 30.84
CA LEU A 28 29.42 10.92 30.31
C LEU A 28 29.14 10.96 28.79
N ILE A 29 28.42 11.97 28.30
CA ILE A 29 28.13 12.12 26.86
C ILE A 29 29.09 13.09 26.21
N ASP A 30 29.51 14.13 26.93
CA ASP A 30 30.40 15.17 26.45
C ASP A 30 31.56 15.37 27.43
N GLU A 31 32.76 15.56 26.87
CA GLU A 31 34.03 15.76 27.57
C GLU A 31 34.22 17.22 28.01
N GLU A 32 33.46 18.14 27.41
CA GLU A 32 33.55 19.57 27.71
C GLU A 32 32.71 19.94 28.95
N VAL A 33 33.40 20.51 29.95
CA VAL A 33 32.78 21.09 31.14
C VAL A 33 32.36 22.52 30.80
N ASP A 34 31.08 22.84 30.95
CA ASP A 34 30.59 24.19 30.70
C ASP A 34 31.14 25.22 31.71
N CYS A 35 30.89 26.51 31.46
CA CYS A 35 31.37 27.59 32.31
C CYS A 35 30.83 27.54 33.76
N ASP A 36 29.76 26.78 34.01
CA ASP A 36 29.14 26.60 35.32
C ASP A 36 29.56 25.29 36.02
N GLY A 37 30.47 24.52 35.40
CA GLY A 37 30.98 23.27 35.96
C GLY A 37 30.05 22.06 35.73
N GLN A 38 29.15 22.12 34.76
CA GLN A 38 28.25 21.02 34.44
C GLN A 38 28.75 20.20 33.24
N VAL A 39 28.33 18.93 33.23
CA VAL A 39 28.59 17.98 32.15
C VAL A 39 27.30 17.29 31.73
N SER A 40 27.18 16.98 30.44
CA SER A 40 26.06 16.20 29.91
C SER A 40 26.27 14.72 30.19
N VAL A 41 25.25 14.09 30.75
CA VAL A 41 25.28 12.68 31.15
C VAL A 41 24.04 11.93 30.71
N GLU A 42 24.21 10.68 30.31
CA GLU A 42 23.12 9.75 30.01
C GLU A 42 22.80 8.94 31.27
N ILE A 43 21.53 8.79 31.61
CA ILE A 43 21.13 7.93 32.74
C ILE A 43 21.12 6.48 32.29
N ILE A 44 22.06 5.67 32.78
CA ILE A 44 22.16 4.24 32.46
C ILE A 44 21.40 3.38 33.49
N ALA A 45 21.30 3.82 34.75
CA ALA A 45 20.49 3.16 35.77
C ALA A 45 20.06 4.14 36.87
N SER A 46 18.81 4.05 37.36
CA SER A 46 18.31 4.91 38.43
C SER A 46 17.52 4.13 39.47
N ARG A 47 17.81 4.33 40.76
CA ARG A 47 17.01 3.81 41.88
C ARG A 47 15.68 4.56 42.09
N PHE A 48 15.51 5.73 41.47
CA PHE A 48 14.42 6.66 41.76
C PHE A 48 13.48 6.88 40.56
N GLY A 49 13.44 5.95 39.60
CA GLY A 49 12.48 6.00 38.49
C GLY A 49 12.74 7.12 37.47
N LYS A 50 13.99 7.57 37.31
CA LYS A 50 14.35 8.40 36.15
C LYS A 50 14.44 7.53 34.89
N ASN A 51 13.99 8.07 33.76
CA ASN A 51 14.02 7.37 32.46
C ASN A 51 15.46 7.03 32.06
N LEU A 52 15.69 5.78 31.68
CA LEU A 52 16.96 5.32 31.12
C LEU A 52 17.17 5.93 29.74
N GLY A 53 18.41 6.26 29.39
CA GLY A 53 18.77 6.92 28.13
C GLY A 53 18.43 8.42 28.09
N TYR A 54 17.86 8.98 29.16
CA TYR A 54 17.61 10.41 29.26
C TYR A 54 18.93 11.16 29.49
N ILE A 55 19.14 12.22 28.71
CA ILE A 55 20.29 13.12 28.83
C ILE A 55 19.96 14.19 29.87
N ASP A 56 20.74 14.23 30.95
CA ASP A 56 20.64 15.20 32.03
C ASP A 56 21.93 16.03 32.09
N THR A 57 21.89 17.19 32.74
CA THR A 57 23.09 17.99 33.00
C THR A 57 23.38 17.97 34.49
N VAL A 58 24.58 17.54 34.87
CA VAL A 58 24.97 17.39 36.27
C VAL A 58 26.24 18.15 36.58
N ASP A 59 26.28 18.74 37.77
CA ASP A 59 27.50 19.35 38.31
C ASP A 59 28.57 18.27 38.49
N ILE A 60 29.75 18.47 37.87
CA ILE A 60 30.86 17.52 37.90
C ILE A 60 31.34 17.20 39.32
N ARG A 61 31.04 18.07 40.29
CA ARG A 61 31.40 17.86 41.70
C ARG A 61 30.49 16.85 42.42
N ARG A 62 29.35 16.49 41.81
CA ARG A 62 28.34 15.55 42.34
C ARG A 62 28.39 14.17 41.68
N ILE A 63 29.39 13.94 40.84
CA ILE A 63 29.65 12.65 40.20
C ILE A 63 30.94 12.06 40.74
N HIS A 64 30.85 10.79 41.10
CA HIS A 64 31.93 9.97 41.60
C HIS A 64 32.29 8.95 40.52
N PRO A 65 33.55 8.92 40.05
CA PRO A 65 34.02 7.84 39.21
C PRO A 65 34.01 6.54 40.03
N ILE A 66 33.54 5.47 39.41
CA ILE A 66 33.59 4.12 39.97
C ILE A 66 34.40 3.23 39.04
N SER A 67 35.17 2.29 39.60
CA SER A 67 35.85 1.29 38.77
C SER A 67 34.84 0.28 38.22
N GLU A 68 35.22 -0.42 37.15
CA GLU A 68 34.45 -1.56 36.62
C GLU A 68 34.23 -2.64 37.71
N GLU A 69 35.24 -2.88 38.54
CA GLU A 69 35.17 -3.81 39.67
C GLU A 69 34.15 -3.34 40.75
N GLU A 70 34.11 -2.03 41.04
CA GLU A 70 33.08 -1.43 41.91
C GLU A 70 31.68 -1.52 41.29
N PHE A 71 31.56 -1.30 39.98
CA PHE A 71 30.31 -1.40 39.25
C PHE A 71 29.67 -2.79 39.38
N PHE A 72 30.43 -3.86 39.11
CA PHE A 72 29.93 -5.23 39.22
C PHE A 72 29.66 -5.66 40.68
N SER A 73 30.35 -5.07 41.65
CA SER A 73 30.04 -5.28 43.06
C SER A 73 28.66 -4.73 43.45
N ILE A 74 28.24 -3.61 42.84
CA ILE A 74 26.96 -2.94 43.13
C ILE A 74 25.83 -3.54 42.27
N TYR A 75 26.13 -3.97 41.05
CA TYR A 75 25.18 -4.53 40.08
C TYR A 75 25.59 -5.92 39.57
N PRO A 76 25.59 -6.95 40.43
CA PRO A 76 26.12 -8.29 40.11
C PRO A 76 25.33 -9.08 39.06
N ASN A 77 24.26 -8.53 38.50
CA ASN A 77 23.47 -9.13 37.42
C ASN A 77 23.45 -8.28 36.13
N ALA A 78 24.27 -7.23 36.03
CA ALA A 78 24.32 -6.37 34.85
C ALA A 78 24.65 -7.14 33.56
N GLU A 79 25.51 -8.17 33.64
CA GLU A 79 25.85 -9.10 32.54
C GLU A 79 24.65 -9.88 31.99
N LYS A 80 23.54 -9.94 32.71
CA LYS A 80 22.32 -10.67 32.32
C LYS A 80 21.25 -9.77 31.71
N VAL A 81 21.52 -8.47 31.59
CA VAL A 81 20.63 -7.52 30.93
C VAL A 81 20.81 -7.68 29.41
N PRO A 82 19.74 -7.95 28.64
CA PRO A 82 19.82 -7.98 27.18
C PRO A 82 20.40 -6.67 26.64
N GLY A 83 21.46 -6.75 25.83
CA GLY A 83 22.24 -5.59 25.34
C GLY A 83 23.52 -5.28 26.11
N TYR A 84 23.83 -5.98 27.21
CA TYR A 84 25.11 -5.82 27.92
C TYR A 84 26.33 -6.29 27.11
N ASP A 85 26.15 -7.29 26.23
CA ASP A 85 27.18 -7.78 25.31
C ASP A 85 27.59 -6.72 24.26
N ASP A 86 26.79 -5.66 24.07
CA ASP A 86 27.15 -4.51 23.22
C ASP A 86 27.93 -3.43 23.99
N LEU A 87 27.86 -3.43 25.33
CA LEU A 87 28.54 -2.45 26.19
C LEU A 87 29.95 -2.89 26.61
N SER A 88 30.21 -4.21 26.63
CA SER A 88 31.51 -4.78 27.01
C SER A 88 32.42 -5.07 25.80
N LYS A 89 31.94 -4.87 24.58
CA LYS A 89 32.74 -4.94 23.36
C LYS A 89 33.53 -3.64 23.19
N ASN A 90 34.59 -3.49 23.99
CA ASN A 90 35.81 -2.88 23.50
C ASN A 90 36.41 -3.79 22.43
N VAL A 91 35.72 -3.93 21.30
CA VAL A 91 36.41 -4.23 20.06
C VAL A 91 37.18 -2.96 19.76
N PRO A 92 38.52 -2.96 19.79
CA PRO A 92 39.27 -1.82 19.32
C PRO A 92 38.74 -1.52 17.92
N LEU A 93 38.12 -0.35 17.74
CA LEU A 93 37.83 0.15 16.40
C LEU A 93 39.17 0.07 15.66
N PRO A 94 39.31 -0.76 14.62
CA PRO A 94 40.59 -0.90 13.96
C PRO A 94 41.03 0.51 13.55
N CYS A 95 42.25 0.90 13.92
CA CYS A 95 42.82 2.21 13.58
C CYS A 95 43.18 2.31 12.08
N GLY A 96 42.50 1.54 11.23
CA GLY A 96 42.67 1.52 9.79
C GLY A 96 41.59 2.36 9.14
N ASP A 97 42.04 3.29 8.29
CA ASP A 97 41.30 4.12 7.35
C ASP A 97 39.83 3.73 7.10
N HIS A 98 38.93 4.68 7.34
CA HIS A 98 37.49 4.59 7.13
C HIS A 98 37.11 4.39 5.66
N ALA A 99 37.31 3.19 5.12
CA ALA A 99 36.91 2.88 3.74
C ALA A 99 35.37 2.88 3.57
N TYR A 100 34.78 3.93 2.99
CA TYR A 100 33.37 3.92 2.53
C TYR A 100 33.07 2.66 1.70
N MET A 101 31.81 2.22 1.56
CA MET A 101 31.47 1.10 0.65
C MET A 101 32.19 1.19 -0.71
N LYS A 102 32.17 2.38 -1.31
CA LYS A 102 32.86 2.68 -2.58
C LYS A 102 34.38 2.59 -2.50
N GLU A 103 34.98 2.87 -1.35
CA GLU A 103 36.42 2.73 -1.10
C GLU A 103 36.83 1.28 -0.85
N ILE A 104 35.94 0.48 -0.24
CA ILE A 104 36.13 -0.95 0.00
C ILE A 104 36.29 -1.72 -1.32
N VAL A 105 35.53 -1.34 -2.34
CA VAL A 105 35.61 -1.90 -3.70
C VAL A 105 36.37 -0.99 -4.67
N ALA A 106 37.00 0.09 -4.17
CA ALA A 106 37.71 1.02 -5.04
C ALA A 106 38.88 0.33 -5.75
N GLY A 107 38.93 0.52 -7.07
CA GLY A 107 39.96 -0.09 -7.92
C GLY A 107 39.61 -1.49 -8.42
N GLU A 108 38.50 -2.09 -7.96
CA GLU A 108 37.88 -3.24 -8.59
C GLU A 108 36.81 -2.77 -9.57
N LYS A 109 36.60 -3.52 -10.65
CA LYS A 109 35.49 -3.29 -11.57
C LYS A 109 34.79 -4.61 -11.79
N PHE A 110 33.49 -4.67 -11.50
CA PHE A 110 32.69 -5.83 -11.82
C PHE A 110 32.67 -6.04 -13.34
N VAL A 111 32.90 -7.28 -13.76
CA VAL A 111 32.83 -7.69 -15.17
C VAL A 111 31.91 -8.89 -15.24
N LEU A 112 30.79 -8.72 -15.92
CA LEU A 112 29.92 -9.83 -16.30
C LEU A 112 30.59 -10.61 -17.43
N THR A 113 30.96 -11.86 -17.18
CA THR A 113 31.57 -12.74 -18.19
C THR A 113 30.56 -13.08 -19.29
N GLU A 114 31.04 -13.41 -20.49
CA GLU A 114 30.16 -13.81 -21.61
C GLU A 114 29.33 -15.05 -21.26
N GLU A 115 29.94 -16.08 -20.67
CA GLU A 115 29.24 -17.29 -20.23
C GLU A 115 28.09 -16.98 -19.26
N ARG A 116 28.35 -16.16 -18.23
CA ARG A 116 27.33 -15.82 -17.24
C ARG A 116 26.29 -14.84 -17.78
N ARG A 117 26.66 -14.01 -18.75
CA ARG A 117 25.73 -13.15 -19.50
C ARG A 117 24.74 -14.00 -20.29
N ASP A 118 25.23 -14.99 -21.02
CA ASP A 118 24.39 -15.85 -21.85
C ASP A 118 23.39 -16.64 -20.98
N GLU A 119 23.84 -17.17 -19.84
CA GLU A 119 22.96 -17.82 -18.85
C GLU A 119 21.85 -16.87 -18.34
N LEU A 120 22.21 -15.67 -17.88
CA LEU A 120 21.24 -14.69 -17.38
C LEU A 120 20.28 -14.21 -18.48
N LEU A 121 20.77 -14.10 -19.71
CA LEU A 121 19.95 -13.73 -20.86
C LEU A 121 18.92 -14.81 -21.16
N GLU A 122 19.32 -16.08 -21.17
CA GLU A 122 18.40 -17.22 -21.34
C GLU A 122 17.35 -17.27 -20.23
N GLU A 123 17.76 -17.16 -18.97
CA GLU A 123 16.85 -17.15 -17.81
C GLU A 123 15.83 -15.99 -17.90
N MET A 124 16.29 -14.78 -18.20
CA MET A 124 15.43 -13.60 -18.30
C MET A 124 14.49 -13.69 -19.49
N MET A 125 14.97 -14.14 -20.66
CA MET A 125 14.12 -14.32 -21.83
C MET A 125 13.05 -15.39 -21.56
N ALA A 126 13.39 -16.50 -20.91
CA ALA A 126 12.44 -17.55 -20.55
C ALA A 126 11.35 -17.02 -19.61
N LEU A 127 11.76 -16.34 -18.53
CA LEU A 127 10.83 -15.75 -17.55
C LEU A 127 9.89 -14.74 -18.19
N LEU A 128 10.43 -13.78 -18.96
CA LEU A 128 9.63 -12.70 -19.53
C LEU A 128 8.68 -13.21 -20.63
N ASN A 129 9.06 -14.26 -21.38
CA ASN A 129 8.15 -14.93 -22.31
C ASN A 129 7.02 -15.68 -21.59
N GLU A 130 7.30 -16.34 -20.46
CA GLU A 130 6.28 -17.01 -19.64
C GLU A 130 5.15 -16.04 -19.24
N TYR A 131 5.50 -14.78 -18.98
CA TYR A 131 4.58 -13.70 -18.61
C TYR A 131 4.20 -12.75 -19.77
N GLU A 132 4.39 -13.16 -21.02
CA GLU A 132 3.90 -12.44 -22.23
C GLU A 132 4.46 -11.02 -22.44
N TYR A 133 5.69 -10.74 -22.00
CA TYR A 133 6.36 -9.43 -22.24
C TYR A 133 7.22 -9.38 -23.52
N HIS A 134 7.10 -10.36 -24.41
CA HIS A 134 7.76 -10.46 -25.72
C HIS A 134 9.19 -9.86 -25.79
N PRO A 135 10.13 -10.28 -24.92
CA PRO A 135 11.45 -9.70 -24.82
C PRO A 135 12.28 -9.94 -26.09
N THR A 136 13.26 -9.07 -26.36
CA THR A 136 14.26 -9.29 -27.42
C THR A 136 15.66 -9.42 -26.83
N ILE A 137 16.53 -10.16 -27.53
CA ILE A 137 17.95 -10.29 -27.17
C ILE A 137 18.61 -8.92 -26.99
N SER A 138 18.29 -7.95 -27.85
CA SER A 138 18.86 -6.60 -27.78
C SER A 138 18.38 -5.83 -26.55
N GLY A 139 17.08 -5.88 -26.24
CA GLY A 139 16.52 -5.20 -25.07
C GLY A 139 17.04 -5.78 -23.76
N CYS A 140 17.00 -7.11 -23.65
CA CYS A 140 17.53 -7.83 -22.50
C CYS A 140 19.04 -7.65 -22.29
N ASN A 141 19.86 -7.66 -23.35
CA ASN A 141 21.29 -7.37 -23.20
C ASN A 141 21.54 -5.96 -22.66
N LYS A 142 20.79 -4.97 -23.13
CA LYS A 142 20.92 -3.60 -22.63
C LYS A 142 20.53 -3.49 -21.16
N ILE A 143 19.50 -4.22 -20.74
CA ILE A 143 19.14 -4.36 -19.32
C ILE A 143 20.31 -4.95 -18.51
N LEU A 144 20.93 -6.02 -18.99
CA LEU A 144 22.07 -6.67 -18.30
C LEU A 144 23.32 -5.79 -18.27
N ASP A 145 23.57 -5.01 -19.33
CA ASP A 145 24.68 -4.05 -19.37
C ASP A 145 24.50 -2.98 -18.31
N GLU A 146 23.31 -2.37 -18.25
CA GLU A 146 22.98 -1.35 -17.26
C GLU A 146 23.01 -1.92 -15.84
N TRP A 147 22.43 -3.11 -15.62
CA TRP A 147 22.49 -3.81 -14.34
C TRP A 147 23.94 -4.08 -13.90
N ALA A 148 24.79 -4.62 -14.79
CA ALA A 148 26.17 -4.92 -14.46
C ALA A 148 26.98 -3.64 -14.16
N GLU A 149 26.73 -2.56 -14.88
CA GLU A 149 27.36 -1.26 -14.62
C GLU A 149 26.94 -0.68 -13.27
N LYS A 150 25.63 -0.65 -12.97
CA LYS A 150 25.10 0.03 -11.78
C LYS A 150 25.22 -0.79 -10.51
N LYS A 151 24.97 -2.11 -10.58
CA LYS A 151 25.07 -3.02 -9.41
C LYS A 151 26.49 -3.48 -9.12
N GLY A 152 27.44 -3.24 -10.02
CA GLY A 152 28.80 -3.77 -9.93
C GLY A 152 29.44 -3.61 -8.55
N ASP A 153 29.38 -2.41 -7.97
CA ASP A 153 29.94 -2.14 -6.64
C ASP A 153 29.26 -2.94 -5.52
N LEU A 154 27.93 -3.08 -5.57
CA LEU A 154 27.18 -3.91 -4.61
C LEU A 154 27.53 -5.38 -4.77
N ILE A 155 27.61 -5.88 -6.00
CA ILE A 155 27.95 -7.27 -6.30
C ILE A 155 29.35 -7.59 -5.78
N LEU A 156 30.33 -6.72 -6.04
CA LEU A 156 31.69 -6.86 -5.51
C LEU A 156 31.69 -6.88 -3.98
N LEU A 157 30.92 -6.00 -3.33
CA LEU A 157 30.83 -5.98 -1.88
C LEU A 157 30.25 -7.29 -1.34
N ILE A 158 29.08 -7.74 -1.82
CA ILE A 158 28.43 -8.96 -1.29
C ILE A 158 29.21 -10.24 -1.60
N SER A 159 30.01 -10.24 -2.68
CA SER A 159 30.85 -11.39 -3.06
C SER A 159 31.91 -11.75 -2.01
N ARG A 160 32.20 -10.83 -1.07
CA ARG A 160 33.16 -11.01 0.01
C ARG A 160 32.58 -11.77 1.20
N HIS A 161 31.26 -11.95 1.26
CA HIS A 161 30.62 -12.67 2.34
C HIS A 161 30.87 -14.19 2.23
N PRO A 162 31.13 -14.90 3.35
CA PRO A 162 31.39 -16.35 3.31
C PRO A 162 30.25 -17.20 2.72
N ASN A 163 29.01 -16.71 2.82
CA ASN A 163 27.81 -17.38 2.29
C ASN A 163 27.40 -16.89 0.90
N TYR A 164 28.29 -16.19 0.18
CA TYR A 164 28.04 -15.84 -1.22
C TYR A 164 28.02 -17.11 -2.08
N ASN A 165 26.95 -17.33 -2.84
CA ASN A 165 26.73 -18.60 -3.55
C ASN A 165 27.24 -18.59 -5.01
N GLY A 166 27.86 -17.50 -5.48
CA GLY A 166 28.31 -17.36 -6.87
C GLY A 166 27.22 -16.91 -7.86
N LYS A 167 25.94 -16.91 -7.46
CA LYS A 167 24.80 -16.42 -8.24
C LYS A 167 24.34 -15.05 -7.75
N TYR A 168 25.25 -14.12 -7.47
CA TYR A 168 24.92 -12.74 -7.06
C TYR A 168 24.03 -12.66 -5.80
N GLN A 169 24.09 -13.69 -4.96
CA GLN A 169 23.26 -13.85 -3.77
C GLN A 169 24.14 -14.26 -2.58
N ILE A 170 23.75 -13.82 -1.39
CA ILE A 170 24.16 -14.42 -0.12
C ILE A 170 23.00 -15.28 0.36
N ALA A 171 23.22 -16.58 0.58
CA ALA A 171 22.19 -17.54 0.96
C ALA A 171 22.63 -18.39 2.15
N PHE A 172 21.80 -18.48 3.19
CA PHE A 172 22.09 -19.27 4.40
C PHE A 172 20.81 -19.63 5.16
N ASP A 173 20.92 -20.58 6.09
CA ASP A 173 19.82 -20.93 7.00
C ASP A 173 19.79 -20.01 8.21
N GLU A 174 18.61 -19.48 8.54
CA GLU A 174 18.40 -18.66 9.73
C GLU A 174 17.12 -19.06 10.48
N ASP A 175 17.17 -19.02 11.81
CA ASP A 175 16.05 -19.34 12.68
C ASP A 175 15.24 -18.08 13.01
N TYR A 176 14.03 -18.00 12.50
CA TYR A 176 13.10 -16.89 12.76
C TYR A 176 12.13 -17.22 13.88
N ASN A 177 11.80 -16.22 14.69
CA ASN A 177 10.74 -16.35 15.69
C ASN A 177 9.36 -16.39 15.03
N ARG A 178 8.61 -17.49 15.18
CA ARG A 178 7.22 -17.57 14.71
C ARG A 178 6.33 -16.58 15.49
N ILE A 179 5.52 -15.80 14.77
CA ILE A 179 4.50 -14.92 15.34
C ILE A 179 3.53 -15.76 16.18
N CYS A 180 3.26 -15.30 17.40
CA CYS A 180 2.34 -15.95 18.33
C CYS A 180 0.92 -16.05 17.75
N ASP A 181 0.29 -17.23 17.85
CA ASP A 181 -1.11 -17.42 17.43
C ASP A 181 -2.06 -16.66 18.36
N SER A 182 -2.41 -15.44 17.95
CA SER A 182 -3.23 -14.51 18.74
C SER A 182 -4.61 -15.10 19.05
N LYS A 183 -5.15 -15.95 18.17
CA LYS A 183 -6.46 -16.57 18.38
C LYS A 183 -6.40 -17.59 19.52
N ILE A 184 -5.33 -18.39 19.59
CA ILE A 184 -5.13 -19.33 20.70
C ILE A 184 -4.95 -18.58 22.03
N LEU A 185 -4.23 -17.46 22.04
CA LEU A 185 -4.08 -16.62 23.24
C LEU A 185 -5.43 -16.05 23.71
N GLU A 186 -6.21 -15.47 22.80
CA GLU A 186 -7.54 -14.93 23.07
C GLU A 186 -8.51 -16.01 23.58
N ASP A 187 -8.51 -17.19 22.95
CA ASP A 187 -9.35 -18.32 23.35
C ASP A 187 -9.05 -18.80 24.76
N PHE A 188 -7.77 -18.81 25.17
CA PHE A 188 -7.34 -19.18 26.51
C PHE A 188 -7.76 -18.13 27.55
N SER A 189 -7.55 -16.84 27.27
CA SER A 189 -8.03 -15.78 28.17
C SER A 189 -9.56 -15.77 28.30
N GLY A 190 -10.27 -15.96 27.19
CA GLY A 190 -11.72 -16.13 27.17
C GLY A 190 -12.20 -17.33 27.98
N TYR A 191 -11.43 -18.43 27.99
CA TYR A 191 -11.71 -19.60 28.83
C TYR A 191 -11.62 -19.28 30.33
N ILE A 192 -10.56 -18.59 30.77
CA ILE A 192 -10.42 -18.13 32.18
C ILE A 192 -11.61 -17.26 32.60
N ARG A 193 -12.01 -16.32 31.73
CA ARG A 193 -13.16 -15.44 31.98
C ARG A 193 -14.49 -16.20 32.06
N ARG A 194 -14.74 -17.17 31.18
CA ARG A 194 -15.97 -17.99 31.21
C ARG A 194 -16.02 -18.89 32.45
N TRP A 195 -14.89 -19.45 32.84
CA TRP A 195 -14.78 -20.28 34.04
C TRP A 195 -15.19 -19.50 35.31
N SER A 196 -14.72 -18.25 35.47
CA SER A 196 -15.11 -17.41 36.61
C SER A 196 -16.59 -17.02 36.60
N GLN A 197 -17.19 -16.84 35.42
CA GLN A 197 -18.64 -16.61 35.29
C GLN A 197 -19.47 -17.84 35.68
N ASN A 198 -19.01 -19.05 35.37
CA ASN A 198 -19.70 -20.28 35.78
C ASN A 198 -19.67 -20.47 37.30
N ILE A 199 -18.55 -20.14 37.94
CA ILE A 199 -18.45 -20.08 39.40
C ILE A 199 -19.45 -19.07 39.96
N ARG A 200 -19.52 -17.86 39.39
CA ARG A 200 -20.51 -16.84 39.78
C ARG A 200 -21.95 -17.37 39.69
N LYS A 201 -22.33 -18.05 38.59
CA LYS A 201 -23.67 -18.64 38.42
C LYS A 201 -24.00 -19.68 39.49
N LYS A 202 -23.04 -20.55 39.85
CA LYS A 202 -23.23 -21.59 40.88
C LYS A 202 -23.50 -21.00 42.27
N TYR A 203 -22.89 -19.86 42.60
CA TYR A 203 -23.14 -19.13 43.86
C TYR A 203 -24.46 -18.34 43.88
N MET A 204 -25.15 -18.15 42.74
CA MET A 204 -26.36 -17.32 42.64
C MET A 204 -27.68 -18.10 42.60
N ILE A 205 -27.68 -19.42 42.77
CA ILE A 205 -28.91 -20.23 42.82
C ILE A 205 -29.74 -19.85 44.06
N GLY A 206 -30.99 -19.39 43.84
CA GLY A 206 -31.94 -19.04 44.92
C GLY A 206 -31.99 -17.56 45.33
N CYS A 207 -31.34 -16.66 44.60
CA CYS A 207 -31.22 -15.23 44.94
C CYS A 207 -32.09 -14.33 44.03
N HIS A 208 -32.75 -13.32 44.61
CA HIS A 208 -33.49 -12.27 43.88
C HIS A 208 -32.54 -11.21 43.33
N SER A 209 -32.71 -10.83 42.06
CA SER A 209 -32.00 -9.72 41.39
C SER A 209 -32.39 -8.35 41.96
N TYR A 210 -31.65 -7.29 41.57
CA TYR A 210 -32.00 -5.90 41.94
C TYR A 210 -33.42 -5.54 41.47
N GLN A 211 -33.72 -5.81 40.21
CA GLN A 211 -35.03 -5.50 39.62
C GLN A 211 -36.16 -6.27 40.32
N GLU A 212 -35.99 -7.57 40.54
CA GLU A 212 -37.00 -8.37 41.26
C GLU A 212 -37.21 -7.87 42.70
N SER A 213 -36.14 -7.42 43.37
CA SER A 213 -36.22 -6.88 44.73
C SER A 213 -36.95 -5.53 44.77
N VAL A 214 -36.72 -4.66 43.78
CA VAL A 214 -37.43 -3.39 43.59
C VAL A 214 -38.91 -3.64 43.32
N ASP A 215 -39.23 -4.56 42.41
CA ASP A 215 -40.61 -4.86 42.03
C ASP A 215 -41.41 -5.42 43.21
N ILE A 216 -40.80 -6.31 44.01
CA ILE A 216 -41.42 -6.86 45.22
C ILE A 216 -41.63 -5.75 46.27
N ARG A 217 -40.61 -4.91 46.52
CA ARG A 217 -40.72 -3.77 47.45
C ARG A 217 -41.88 -2.87 47.07
N ASP A 218 -41.94 -2.41 45.82
CA ASP A 218 -42.93 -1.45 45.36
C ASP A 218 -44.34 -2.04 45.36
N ARG A 219 -44.47 -3.33 45.05
CA ARG A 219 -45.75 -4.05 45.18
C ARG A 219 -46.22 -4.12 46.63
N MET A 220 -45.33 -4.43 47.57
CA MET A 220 -45.67 -4.44 48.99
C MET A 220 -46.05 -3.05 49.49
N TYR A 221 -45.35 -2.00 49.05
CA TYR A 221 -45.69 -0.61 49.39
C TYR A 221 -47.11 -0.25 48.94
N LYS A 222 -47.46 -0.57 47.70
CA LYS A 222 -48.81 -0.33 47.15
C LYS A 222 -49.88 -1.05 47.97
N ILE A 223 -49.63 -2.31 48.33
CA ILE A 223 -50.55 -3.11 49.17
C ILE A 223 -50.71 -2.43 50.55
N ILE A 224 -49.60 -2.08 51.22
CA ILE A 224 -49.60 -1.41 52.52
C ILE A 224 -50.34 -0.06 52.45
N SER A 225 -50.10 0.74 51.41
CA SER A 225 -50.77 2.03 51.20
C SER A 225 -52.27 1.84 51.05
N ALA A 226 -52.72 0.87 50.25
CA ALA A 226 -54.14 0.56 50.09
C ALA A 226 -54.78 0.15 51.43
N TYR A 227 -54.10 -0.71 52.22
CA TYR A 227 -54.57 -1.06 53.57
C TYR A 227 -54.69 0.15 54.50
N ASN A 228 -53.72 1.06 54.48
CA ASN A 228 -53.77 2.27 55.30
C ASN A 228 -54.92 3.21 54.89
N THR A 229 -55.20 3.34 53.59
CA THR A 229 -56.34 4.11 53.09
C THR A 229 -57.67 3.50 53.53
N ILE A 230 -57.83 2.18 53.41
CA ILE A 230 -59.04 1.46 53.85
C ILE A 230 -59.23 1.62 55.37
N ARG A 231 -58.17 1.49 56.16
CA ARG A 231 -58.19 1.68 57.61
C ARG A 231 -58.65 3.09 58.00
N ALA A 232 -58.20 4.11 57.27
CA ALA A 232 -58.59 5.50 57.51
C ALA A 232 -60.09 5.76 57.26
N HIS A 233 -60.74 4.93 56.44
CA HIS A 233 -62.18 5.01 56.12
C HIS A 233 -63.04 3.96 56.86
N GLY A 234 -62.51 3.34 57.93
CA GLY A 234 -63.28 2.47 58.82
C GLY A 234 -63.44 1.01 58.37
N GLY A 235 -62.69 0.53 57.37
CA GLY A 235 -62.72 -0.87 56.93
C GLY A 235 -61.97 -1.84 57.87
N LEU A 236 -62.48 -3.08 58.03
CA LEU A 236 -61.84 -4.16 58.80
C LEU A 236 -61.01 -5.08 57.88
N TYR A 237 -59.83 -5.52 58.34
CA TYR A 237 -58.94 -6.43 57.60
C TYR A 237 -58.17 -7.41 58.50
N LEU A 238 -57.65 -8.49 57.92
CA LEU A 238 -56.81 -9.50 58.59
C LEU A 238 -55.48 -8.89 59.00
N LYS A 239 -55.29 -8.71 60.32
CA LYS A 239 -54.11 -8.08 60.93
C LYS A 239 -52.80 -8.79 60.57
N ASP A 240 -52.83 -10.12 60.43
CA ASP A 240 -51.62 -10.94 60.22
C ASP A 240 -51.01 -10.73 58.84
N TYR A 241 -51.83 -10.69 57.78
CA TYR A 241 -51.36 -10.48 56.41
C TYR A 241 -50.77 -9.07 56.20
N TYR A 242 -51.37 -8.05 56.82
CA TYR A 242 -50.82 -6.69 56.78
C TYR A 242 -49.44 -6.63 57.46
N LEU A 243 -49.29 -7.25 58.64
CA LEU A 243 -48.02 -7.30 59.34
C LEU A 243 -46.94 -8.06 58.55
N GLU A 244 -47.32 -9.11 57.84
CA GLU A 244 -46.43 -9.85 56.94
C GLU A 244 -45.97 -8.98 55.75
N CYS A 245 -46.90 -8.26 55.12
CA CYS A 245 -46.56 -7.31 54.04
C CYS A 245 -45.60 -6.22 54.52
N VAL A 246 -45.82 -5.65 55.72
CA VAL A 246 -44.93 -4.64 56.31
C VAL A 246 -43.54 -5.21 56.58
N LYS A 247 -43.44 -6.42 57.14
CA LYS A 247 -42.16 -7.10 57.37
C LYS A 247 -41.40 -7.34 56.06
N ASN A 248 -42.08 -7.86 55.03
CA ASN A 248 -41.49 -8.09 53.72
C ASN A 248 -41.07 -6.79 53.04
N HIS A 249 -41.91 -5.74 53.08
CA HIS A 249 -41.57 -4.42 52.56
C HIS A 249 -40.28 -3.87 53.20
N SER A 250 -40.16 -3.97 54.53
CA SER A 250 -38.96 -3.52 55.24
C SER A 250 -37.72 -4.30 54.80
N PHE A 251 -37.83 -5.63 54.71
CA PHE A 251 -36.72 -6.49 54.28
C PHE A 251 -36.23 -6.16 52.87
N PHE A 252 -37.14 -6.06 51.89
CA PHE A 252 -36.77 -5.74 50.51
C PHE A 252 -36.33 -4.28 50.33
N THR A 253 -36.83 -3.34 51.14
CA THR A 253 -36.33 -1.96 51.15
C THR A 253 -34.87 -1.89 51.59
N GLU A 254 -34.52 -2.54 52.70
CA GLU A 254 -33.14 -2.59 53.17
C GLU A 254 -32.22 -3.25 52.12
N LYS A 255 -32.69 -4.33 51.51
CA LYS A 255 -31.96 -5.04 50.45
C LYS A 255 -31.70 -4.15 49.22
N VAL A 256 -32.70 -3.39 48.77
CA VAL A 256 -32.56 -2.45 47.63
C VAL A 256 -31.59 -1.31 47.97
N ASN A 257 -31.67 -0.72 49.15
CA ASN A 257 -30.76 0.35 49.56
C ASN A 257 -29.29 -0.12 49.56
N LYS A 258 -29.03 -1.36 50.03
CA LYS A 258 -27.69 -1.96 49.97
C LYS A 258 -27.19 -2.16 48.54
N PHE A 259 -28.05 -2.53 47.59
CA PHE A 259 -27.67 -2.58 46.17
C PHE A 259 -27.24 -1.21 45.64
N GLU A 260 -27.99 -0.17 45.98
CA GLU A 260 -27.71 1.20 45.52
C GLU A 260 -26.44 1.79 46.15
N GLU A 261 -26.15 1.46 47.41
CA GLU A 261 -24.88 1.81 48.07
C GLU A 261 -23.69 1.07 47.46
N ALA A 262 -23.81 -0.24 47.23
CA ALA A 262 -22.75 -1.03 46.61
C ALA A 262 -22.46 -0.57 45.17
N ASN A 263 -23.49 -0.19 44.41
CA ASN A 263 -23.34 0.38 43.07
C ASN A 263 -22.63 1.74 43.11
N ARG A 264 -22.98 2.62 44.07
CA ARG A 264 -22.28 3.89 44.31
C ARG A 264 -20.80 3.72 44.68
N ALA A 265 -20.46 2.63 45.36
CA ALA A 265 -19.08 2.26 45.68
C ALA A 265 -18.37 1.49 44.55
N HIS A 266 -18.99 1.34 43.37
CA HIS A 266 -18.50 0.54 42.24
C HIS A 266 -18.23 -0.95 42.55
N LEU A 267 -18.87 -1.48 43.59
CA LEU A 267 -18.70 -2.87 44.04
C LEU A 267 -19.62 -3.85 43.29
N CYS A 268 -20.66 -3.37 42.61
CA CYS A 268 -21.52 -4.16 41.73
C CYS A 268 -22.14 -3.30 40.61
N GLY A 269 -22.51 -3.93 39.48
CA GLY A 269 -23.31 -3.26 38.42
C GLY A 269 -24.82 -3.40 38.62
N TRP A 270 -25.61 -2.63 37.85
CA TRP A 270 -27.09 -2.57 37.88
C TRP A 270 -27.80 -3.92 37.63
N SER A 271 -27.07 -4.93 37.13
CA SER A 271 -27.55 -6.30 36.93
C SER A 271 -27.38 -7.24 38.14
N GLY A 272 -26.96 -6.71 39.30
CA GLY A 272 -27.17 -7.31 40.63
C GLY A 272 -26.15 -8.37 41.08
N CYS A 273 -25.54 -8.13 42.25
CA CYS A 273 -25.45 -9.11 43.33
C CYS A 273 -25.14 -8.38 44.66
N PRO A 274 -25.88 -8.61 45.75
CA PRO A 274 -25.52 -8.05 47.05
C PRO A 274 -24.22 -8.68 47.54
N SER A 275 -23.37 -7.89 48.17
CA SER A 275 -22.12 -8.28 48.84
C SER A 275 -22.29 -9.33 49.95
N GLU A 276 -23.51 -9.75 50.26
CA GLU A 276 -23.84 -10.75 51.28
C GLU A 276 -23.78 -12.21 50.77
N LEU A 277 -23.67 -12.44 49.46
CA LEU A 277 -23.52 -13.79 48.87
C LEU A 277 -22.07 -14.20 48.60
N TYR A 278 -21.17 -13.24 48.68
CA TYR A 278 -19.75 -13.43 48.46
C TYR A 278 -19.02 -12.98 49.71
N THR A 279 -18.12 -13.79 50.24
CA THR A 279 -17.15 -13.28 51.20
C THR A 279 -16.35 -12.15 50.54
N SER A 280 -15.86 -11.17 51.31
CA SER A 280 -14.95 -10.14 50.77
C SER A 280 -13.78 -10.75 50.01
N GLU A 281 -13.35 -11.94 50.42
CA GLU A 281 -12.36 -12.79 49.76
C GLU A 281 -12.80 -13.22 48.35
N SER A 282 -14.06 -13.64 48.17
CA SER A 282 -14.60 -14.10 46.88
C SER A 282 -14.77 -12.94 45.88
N LEU A 283 -15.18 -11.76 46.35
CA LEU A 283 -15.22 -10.54 45.52
C LEU A 283 -13.81 -10.10 45.11
N GLY A 284 -12.85 -10.16 46.04
CA GLY A 284 -11.44 -9.89 45.76
C GLY A 284 -10.88 -10.84 44.70
N LEU A 285 -11.20 -12.14 44.78
CA LEU A 285 -10.76 -13.13 43.80
C LEU A 285 -11.35 -12.87 42.40
N LEU A 286 -12.64 -12.54 42.30
CA LEU A 286 -13.29 -12.24 41.02
C LEU A 286 -12.73 -10.97 40.35
N SER A 287 -12.41 -9.93 41.13
CA SER A 287 -11.74 -8.73 40.60
C SER A 287 -10.37 -9.10 40.04
N LYS A 288 -9.57 -9.86 40.80
CA LYS A 288 -8.23 -10.32 40.37
C LYS A 288 -8.29 -11.13 39.07
N VAL A 289 -9.28 -12.02 38.91
CA VAL A 289 -9.48 -12.79 37.67
C VAL A 289 -9.81 -11.89 36.49
N ARG A 290 -10.71 -10.92 36.67
CA ARG A 290 -11.07 -9.95 35.63
C ARG A 290 -9.84 -9.14 35.19
N ASP A 291 -9.14 -8.56 36.17
CA ASP A 291 -8.02 -7.66 35.92
C ASP A 291 -6.87 -8.43 35.24
N PHE A 292 -6.57 -9.65 35.69
CA PHE A 292 -5.57 -10.51 35.04
C PHE A 292 -5.96 -10.92 33.61
N SER A 293 -7.21 -11.32 33.39
CA SER A 293 -7.66 -11.78 32.07
C SER A 293 -7.60 -10.65 31.04
N LEU A 294 -7.92 -9.41 31.44
CA LEU A 294 -7.83 -8.23 30.57
C LEU A 294 -6.40 -7.94 30.13
N GLN A 295 -5.43 -8.11 31.03
CA GLN A 295 -4.01 -7.91 30.73
C GLN A 295 -3.50 -9.04 29.84
N LEU A 296 -3.87 -10.29 30.16
CA LEU A 296 -3.47 -11.45 29.38
C LEU A 296 -4.01 -11.44 27.94
N MET A 297 -5.19 -10.85 27.69
CA MET A 297 -5.76 -10.75 26.33
C MET A 297 -4.83 -10.01 25.35
N ASN A 298 -4.06 -9.04 25.84
CA ASN A 298 -3.25 -8.17 25.00
C ASN A 298 -1.75 -8.46 25.11
N TYR A 299 -1.35 -9.42 25.95
CA TYR A 299 0.05 -9.73 26.23
C TYR A 299 0.54 -10.90 25.38
N LYS A 300 1.46 -10.64 24.44
CA LYS A 300 1.92 -11.63 23.44
C LYS A 300 3.38 -12.07 23.62
N ASP A 301 4.09 -11.50 24.58
CA ASP A 301 5.52 -11.77 24.75
C ASP A 301 5.77 -13.08 25.49
N GLN A 302 6.84 -13.78 25.10
CA GLN A 302 7.30 -15.01 25.75
C GLN A 302 7.71 -14.77 27.21
N PHE A 303 8.25 -13.59 27.50
CA PHE A 303 8.76 -13.19 28.80
C PHE A 303 8.03 -11.94 29.26
N ILE A 304 7.66 -11.90 30.54
CA ILE A 304 7.01 -10.71 31.10
C ILE A 304 8.01 -9.56 31.23
N ASP A 305 7.60 -8.36 30.87
CA ASP A 305 8.33 -7.12 31.07
C ASP A 305 8.11 -6.57 32.50
N VAL A 306 8.70 -5.40 32.78
CA VAL A 306 8.57 -4.73 34.09
C VAL A 306 7.12 -4.35 34.36
N PHE A 307 6.43 -3.80 33.36
CA PHE A 307 5.04 -3.36 33.49
C PHE A 307 4.11 -4.53 33.86
N MET A 308 4.19 -5.64 33.12
CA MET A 308 3.39 -6.82 33.36
C MET A 308 3.74 -7.48 34.69
N ALA A 309 5.02 -7.50 35.10
CA ALA A 309 5.41 -7.97 36.42
C ALA A 309 4.76 -7.13 37.54
N ASP A 310 4.78 -5.80 37.43
CA ASP A 310 4.17 -4.88 38.40
C ASP A 310 2.66 -5.05 38.47
N VAL A 311 1.99 -5.14 37.31
CA VAL A 311 0.55 -5.39 37.22
C VAL A 311 0.17 -6.72 37.88
N ILE A 312 0.91 -7.79 37.61
CA ILE A 312 0.64 -9.11 38.21
C ILE A 312 0.87 -9.07 39.73
N ASN A 313 1.91 -8.40 40.19
CA ASN A 313 2.19 -8.25 41.62
C ASN A 313 1.16 -7.34 42.32
N ALA A 314 0.59 -6.35 41.63
CA ALA A 314 -0.53 -5.55 42.14
C ALA A 314 -1.81 -6.40 42.28
N ILE A 315 -2.06 -7.31 41.33
CA ILE A 315 -3.17 -8.29 41.40
C ILE A 315 -2.95 -9.25 42.58
N SER A 316 -1.76 -9.81 42.71
CA SER A 316 -1.40 -10.64 43.86
C SER A 316 0.12 -10.69 44.10
N PRO A 317 0.64 -10.07 45.18
CA PRO A 317 2.07 -10.08 45.50
C PRO A 317 2.63 -11.49 45.73
N THR A 318 1.77 -12.47 46.05
CA THR A 318 2.16 -13.86 46.30
C THR A 318 2.65 -14.59 45.04
N LEU A 319 2.31 -14.10 43.84
CA LEU A 319 2.73 -14.71 42.58
C LEU A 319 4.21 -14.47 42.29
N LYS A 320 4.80 -13.42 42.92
CA LYS A 320 6.20 -13.03 42.82
C LYS A 320 6.65 -12.97 41.36
N ALA A 321 5.94 -12.18 40.56
CA ALA A 321 6.28 -11.95 39.17
C ALA A 321 7.56 -11.10 39.10
N VAL A 322 8.47 -11.45 38.18
CA VAL A 322 9.72 -10.74 37.95
C VAL A 322 9.90 -10.62 36.44
N ALA A 323 10.32 -9.45 35.96
CA ALA A 323 10.65 -9.23 34.56
C ALA A 323 11.67 -10.27 34.05
N GLY A 324 11.49 -10.75 32.81
CA GLY A 324 12.26 -11.84 32.23
C GLY A 324 11.78 -13.24 32.61
N GLN A 325 10.75 -13.38 33.45
CA GLN A 325 10.12 -14.69 33.70
C GLN A 325 9.25 -15.11 32.52
N LYS A 326 9.28 -16.39 32.12
CA LYS A 326 8.36 -16.93 31.10
C LYS A 326 6.90 -16.62 31.42
N THR A 327 6.17 -16.06 30.46
CA THR A 327 4.74 -15.71 30.53
C THR A 327 3.90 -16.94 30.85
N SER A 328 4.14 -18.07 30.16
CA SER A 328 3.43 -19.33 30.44
C SER A 328 3.57 -19.76 31.90
N ARG A 329 4.73 -19.54 32.53
CA ARG A 329 4.98 -19.90 33.93
C ARG A 329 4.17 -19.04 34.90
N ILE A 330 4.08 -17.73 34.67
CA ILE A 330 3.32 -16.85 35.57
C ILE A 330 1.81 -17.04 35.40
N VAL A 331 1.35 -17.27 34.17
CA VAL A 331 -0.05 -17.61 33.88
C VAL A 331 -0.41 -18.94 34.53
N ASN A 332 0.44 -19.95 34.45
CA ASN A 332 0.20 -21.22 35.15
C ASN A 332 0.08 -21.01 36.66
N LYS A 333 0.97 -20.21 37.27
CA LYS A 333 0.90 -19.87 38.71
C LYS A 333 -0.42 -19.17 39.04
N PHE A 334 -0.86 -18.22 38.22
CA PHE A 334 -2.15 -17.54 38.40
C PHE A 334 -3.31 -18.52 38.32
N CYS A 335 -3.32 -19.41 37.33
CA CYS A 335 -4.34 -20.44 37.17
C CYS A 335 -4.44 -21.37 38.39
N HIS A 336 -3.30 -21.79 38.95
CA HIS A 336 -3.27 -22.56 40.21
C HIS A 336 -3.76 -21.73 41.40
N PHE A 337 -3.40 -20.44 41.44
CA PHE A 337 -3.84 -19.53 42.51
C PHE A 337 -5.36 -19.37 42.53
N ILE A 338 -6.00 -19.26 41.36
CA ILE A 338 -7.46 -19.11 41.27
C ILE A 338 -8.19 -20.47 41.34
N GLY A 339 -7.52 -21.58 41.04
CA GLY A 339 -8.07 -22.93 41.12
C GLY A 339 -8.70 -23.46 39.82
N ILE A 340 -8.45 -22.82 38.68
CA ILE A 340 -8.94 -23.29 37.36
C ILE A 340 -8.21 -24.55 36.88
N ASP A 341 -7.05 -24.84 37.45
CA ASP A 341 -6.25 -26.04 37.18
C ASP A 341 -7.00 -27.36 37.45
N LYS A 342 -8.10 -27.29 38.22
CA LYS A 342 -8.99 -28.41 38.54
C LYS A 342 -10.06 -28.67 37.48
N ASP A 343 -10.23 -27.78 36.52
CA ASP A 343 -11.18 -27.96 35.42
C ASP A 343 -10.64 -29.03 34.43
N PRO A 344 -11.45 -30.01 33.98
CA PRO A 344 -10.98 -31.09 33.11
C PRO A 344 -10.36 -30.62 31.79
N GLU A 345 -10.78 -29.46 31.27
CA GLU A 345 -10.26 -28.91 30.02
C GLU A 345 -8.95 -28.13 30.21
N TYR A 346 -8.55 -27.84 31.45
CA TYR A 346 -7.44 -26.94 31.75
C TYR A 346 -6.14 -27.40 31.11
N GLN A 347 -5.73 -28.66 31.33
CA GLN A 347 -4.43 -29.16 30.87
C GLN A 347 -4.28 -29.07 29.36
N ARG A 348 -5.33 -29.46 28.62
CA ARG A 348 -5.36 -29.39 27.15
C ARG A 348 -5.26 -27.94 26.66
N ARG A 349 -6.04 -27.03 27.26
CA ARG A 349 -6.07 -25.61 26.87
C ARG A 349 -4.79 -24.86 27.26
N PHE A 350 -4.24 -25.17 28.42
CA PHE A 350 -3.00 -24.57 28.91
C PHE A 350 -1.79 -25.05 28.08
N ALA A 351 -1.75 -26.32 27.66
CA ALA A 351 -0.73 -26.80 26.73
C ALA A 351 -0.77 -26.03 25.41
N GLN A 352 -1.95 -25.89 24.79
CA GLN A 352 -2.14 -25.10 23.56
C GLN A 352 -1.69 -23.64 23.74
N TYR A 353 -2.08 -23.00 24.84
CA TYR A 353 -1.65 -21.64 25.17
C TYR A 353 -0.13 -21.54 25.38
N SER A 354 0.46 -22.49 26.11
CA SER A 354 1.89 -22.53 26.39
C SER A 354 2.69 -22.70 25.10
N ASP A 355 2.23 -23.55 24.18
CA ASP A 355 2.88 -23.72 22.89
C ASP A 355 2.74 -22.48 22.01
N ALA A 356 1.59 -21.79 22.05
CA ALA A 356 1.38 -20.56 21.29
C ALA A 356 2.24 -19.39 21.79
N ILE A 357 2.34 -19.17 23.11
CA ILE A 357 3.07 -18.02 23.70
C ILE A 357 4.60 -18.19 23.69
N ASN A 358 5.11 -19.40 23.44
CA ASN A 358 6.53 -19.63 23.24
C ASN A 358 6.81 -19.63 21.73
N PRO A 359 7.61 -18.68 21.19
CA PRO A 359 7.97 -18.68 19.79
C PRO A 359 8.61 -20.02 19.40
N LEU A 360 8.01 -20.70 18.44
CA LEU A 360 8.69 -21.79 17.73
C LEU A 360 9.67 -21.13 16.78
N LYS A 361 10.95 -21.47 16.89
CA LYS A 361 11.92 -21.10 15.86
C LYS A 361 11.58 -21.86 14.59
N ILE A 362 11.45 -21.14 13.48
CA ILE A 362 11.29 -21.72 12.15
C ILE A 362 12.56 -21.41 11.37
N THR A 363 13.25 -22.45 10.94
CA THR A 363 14.40 -22.31 10.05
C THR A 363 13.90 -22.01 8.64
N ARG A 364 14.46 -20.98 8.01
CA ARG A 364 14.20 -20.63 6.60
C ARG A 364 15.53 -20.50 5.87
N HIS A 365 15.52 -20.76 4.57
CA HIS A 365 16.58 -20.25 3.71
C HIS A 365 16.38 -18.73 3.59
N THR A 366 17.43 -17.98 3.91
CA THR A 366 17.47 -16.53 3.92
C THR A 366 18.41 -16.03 2.84
N ILE A 367 17.89 -15.16 1.99
CA ILE A 367 18.60 -14.66 0.82
C ILE A 367 18.66 -13.14 0.85
N LEU A 368 19.85 -12.60 0.60
CA LEU A 368 20.06 -11.20 0.18
C LEU A 368 20.64 -11.20 -1.24
N SER A 369 19.90 -10.62 -2.18
CA SER A 369 20.13 -10.83 -3.62
C SER A 369 20.35 -9.54 -4.41
N CYS A 370 21.29 -9.61 -5.35
CA CYS A 370 21.44 -8.70 -6.50
C CYS A 370 21.15 -9.43 -7.83
N HIS A 371 20.65 -10.67 -7.81
CA HIS A 371 20.36 -11.45 -9.01
C HIS A 371 19.27 -10.77 -9.85
N PRO A 372 19.42 -10.59 -11.18
CA PRO A 372 18.42 -9.90 -12.01
C PRO A 372 17.02 -10.51 -11.91
N ILE A 373 16.92 -11.83 -11.98
CA ILE A 373 15.65 -12.57 -11.88
C ILE A 373 14.92 -12.29 -10.56
N ASP A 374 15.63 -12.10 -9.45
CA ASP A 374 14.99 -11.82 -8.16
C ASP A 374 14.24 -10.49 -8.13
N TYR A 375 14.59 -9.51 -8.97
CA TYR A 375 13.83 -8.27 -9.07
C TYR A 375 12.51 -8.47 -9.82
N PHE A 376 12.52 -9.26 -10.90
CA PHE A 376 11.30 -9.63 -11.62
C PHE A 376 10.36 -10.47 -10.74
N THR A 377 10.93 -11.40 -9.97
CA THR A 377 10.18 -12.31 -9.10
C THR A 377 10.03 -11.81 -7.66
N MET A 378 10.41 -10.56 -7.32
CA MET A 378 10.40 -10.07 -5.92
C MET A 378 9.00 -10.06 -5.30
N SER A 379 7.97 -10.09 -6.14
CA SER A 379 6.56 -10.12 -5.75
C SER A 379 5.94 -11.49 -5.96
N PHE A 380 6.76 -12.51 -6.21
CA PHE A 380 6.32 -13.89 -6.37
C PHE A 380 6.21 -14.56 -5.01
N GLY A 381 5.25 -14.12 -4.21
CA GLY A 381 5.00 -14.71 -2.90
C GLY A 381 4.29 -16.07 -3.01
N ASN A 382 4.41 -16.86 -1.95
CA ASN A 382 3.77 -18.18 -1.83
C ASN A 382 2.24 -18.09 -1.64
N SER A 383 1.75 -17.00 -1.06
CA SER A 383 0.33 -16.74 -0.82
C SER A 383 -0.02 -15.25 -1.03
N TRP A 384 0.86 -14.49 -1.68
CA TRP A 384 0.73 -13.04 -1.80
C TRP A 384 1.48 -12.52 -3.04
N ALA A 385 1.04 -11.37 -3.54
CA ALA A 385 1.79 -10.52 -4.46
C ALA A 385 1.66 -9.05 -4.04
N SER A 386 2.60 -8.21 -4.50
CA SER A 386 2.52 -6.75 -4.32
C SER A 386 2.35 -6.05 -5.67
N CYS A 387 2.27 -4.72 -5.63
CA CYS A 387 2.20 -3.88 -6.83
C CYS A 387 3.39 -4.00 -7.79
N HIS A 388 4.52 -4.53 -7.35
CA HIS A 388 5.69 -4.77 -8.20
C HIS A 388 5.67 -6.16 -8.86
N THR A 389 4.51 -6.79 -9.05
CA THR A 389 4.44 -8.10 -9.73
C THR A 389 4.43 -7.92 -11.24
N ILE A 390 5.23 -8.71 -11.96
CA ILE A 390 5.15 -8.81 -13.42
C ILE A 390 4.06 -9.79 -13.88
N ASP A 391 3.57 -10.65 -12.97
CA ASP A 391 2.47 -11.59 -13.23
C ASP A 391 1.12 -10.87 -13.19
N LYS A 392 0.78 -10.19 -14.29
CA LYS A 392 -0.45 -9.38 -14.43
C LYS A 392 -1.71 -10.23 -14.57
N GLU A 393 -1.60 -11.33 -15.32
CA GLU A 393 -2.70 -12.24 -15.62
C GLU A 393 -2.91 -13.32 -14.55
N ASN A 394 -2.22 -13.21 -13.41
CA ASN A 394 -2.26 -14.19 -12.31
C ASN A 394 -2.04 -15.63 -12.79
N LYS A 395 -1.06 -15.84 -13.67
CA LYS A 395 -0.71 -17.16 -14.23
C LYS A 395 -0.34 -18.17 -13.14
N ARG A 396 0.14 -17.69 -11.98
CA ARG A 396 0.44 -18.53 -10.81
C ARG A 396 -0.78 -18.94 -9.99
N GLY A 397 -1.98 -18.49 -10.34
CA GLY A 397 -3.24 -18.94 -9.72
C GLY A 397 -3.38 -18.55 -8.25
N MET A 398 -2.88 -17.37 -7.85
CA MET A 398 -2.93 -16.92 -6.46
C MET A 398 -4.33 -16.39 -6.10
N GLU A 399 -4.80 -16.72 -4.90
CA GLU A 399 -6.08 -16.26 -4.34
C GLU A 399 -6.10 -14.73 -4.13
N HIS A 400 -4.95 -14.16 -3.77
CA HIS A 400 -4.77 -12.72 -3.56
C HIS A 400 -3.76 -12.16 -4.56
N ALA A 401 -4.13 -12.21 -5.84
CA ALA A 401 -3.37 -11.62 -6.91
C ALA A 401 -3.49 -10.09 -6.92
N TYR A 402 -2.44 -9.43 -7.39
CA TYR A 402 -2.37 -7.98 -7.52
C TYR A 402 -2.07 -7.64 -8.99
N GLU A 403 -2.70 -6.61 -9.55
CA GLU A 403 -2.65 -6.29 -10.99
C GLU A 403 -1.34 -5.60 -11.45
N GLY A 404 -0.25 -5.67 -10.67
CA GLY A 404 1.06 -5.15 -11.07
C GLY A 404 1.15 -3.64 -11.38
N CYS A 405 0.40 -2.77 -10.68
CA CYS A 405 0.34 -1.34 -11.02
C CYS A 405 1.65 -0.53 -10.82
N TYR A 406 2.69 -1.14 -10.25
CA TYR A 406 4.06 -0.61 -10.15
C TYR A 406 5.10 -1.63 -10.66
N SER A 407 4.72 -2.48 -11.63
CA SER A 407 5.61 -3.51 -12.20
C SER A 407 6.86 -2.94 -12.87
N GLY A 408 6.81 -1.74 -13.46
CA GLY A 408 8.00 -1.02 -13.95
C GLY A 408 9.02 -0.74 -12.84
N GLY A 409 8.56 -0.69 -11.58
CA GLY A 409 9.41 -0.59 -10.41
C GLY A 409 10.37 -1.78 -10.20
N THR A 410 10.12 -2.92 -10.82
CA THR A 410 11.02 -4.08 -10.79
C THR A 410 12.37 -3.74 -11.43
N LEU A 411 12.31 -3.22 -12.64
CA LEU A 411 13.47 -2.71 -13.37
C LEU A 411 14.05 -1.46 -12.71
N SER A 412 13.20 -0.58 -12.14
CA SER A 412 13.71 0.61 -11.45
C SER A 412 14.68 0.25 -10.32
N TYR A 413 14.32 -0.71 -9.47
CA TYR A 413 15.21 -1.20 -8.42
C TYR A 413 16.37 -2.03 -8.95
N MET A 414 16.16 -2.81 -10.01
CA MET A 414 17.22 -3.65 -10.59
C MET A 414 18.33 -2.83 -11.24
N LEU A 415 18.00 -1.67 -11.81
CA LEU A 415 18.93 -0.84 -12.57
C LEU A 415 19.53 0.31 -11.75
N ASP A 416 19.26 0.37 -10.44
CA ASP A 416 19.96 1.31 -9.55
C ASP A 416 21.25 0.71 -8.96
N GLY A 417 22.04 1.53 -8.27
CA GLY A 417 23.27 1.08 -7.60
C GLY A 417 23.12 0.77 -6.10
N THR A 418 21.91 0.74 -5.53
CA THR A 418 21.70 0.71 -4.07
C THR A 418 20.77 -0.39 -3.59
N SER A 419 19.78 -0.80 -4.40
CA SER A 419 18.72 -1.72 -3.99
C SER A 419 19.13 -3.19 -4.04
N MET A 420 18.76 -3.95 -3.02
CA MET A 420 18.90 -5.40 -2.91
C MET A 420 17.57 -6.01 -2.49
N VAL A 421 17.28 -7.23 -2.96
CA VAL A 421 16.08 -7.98 -2.59
C VAL A 421 16.45 -8.92 -1.44
N PHE A 422 15.86 -8.71 -0.27
CA PHE A 422 15.88 -9.69 0.81
C PHE A 422 14.63 -10.55 0.74
N TYR A 423 14.76 -11.87 0.86
CA TYR A 423 13.62 -12.76 0.95
C TYR A 423 13.93 -14.05 1.71
N THR A 424 12.87 -14.75 2.10
CA THR A 424 12.96 -16.09 2.71
C THR A 424 12.16 -17.10 1.92
N VAL A 425 12.69 -18.32 1.84
CA VAL A 425 12.00 -19.49 1.25
C VAL A 425 11.97 -20.65 2.25
N ASP A 426 11.15 -21.66 1.96
CA ASP A 426 10.98 -22.79 2.87
C ASP A 426 12.29 -23.59 2.98
N SER A 427 12.70 -23.96 4.20
CA SER A 427 13.93 -24.73 4.42
C SER A 427 13.85 -26.18 3.92
N SER A 428 12.67 -26.62 3.48
CA SER A 428 12.51 -27.89 2.77
C SER A 428 12.82 -27.81 1.27
N TYR A 429 12.96 -26.60 0.70
CA TYR A 429 13.39 -26.43 -0.68
C TYR A 429 14.84 -26.89 -0.83
N THR A 430 15.12 -27.73 -1.82
CA THR A 430 16.46 -28.31 -2.04
C THR A 430 17.01 -28.04 -3.44
N GLY A 431 16.30 -27.23 -4.23
CA GLY A 431 16.76 -26.79 -5.54
C GLY A 431 17.81 -25.68 -5.45
N ASP A 432 18.37 -25.31 -6.60
CA ASP A 432 19.43 -24.30 -6.72
C ASP A 432 18.95 -23.00 -7.38
N GLN A 433 17.66 -22.90 -7.70
CA GLN A 433 17.01 -21.74 -8.33
C GLN A 433 16.17 -20.97 -7.31
N LEU A 434 16.84 -20.41 -6.30
CA LEU A 434 16.20 -19.67 -5.20
C LEU A 434 15.39 -18.46 -5.71
N GLU A 435 15.83 -17.87 -6.81
CA GLU A 435 15.22 -16.71 -7.45
C GLU A 435 13.84 -17.00 -8.04
N LEU A 436 13.54 -18.25 -8.37
CA LEU A 436 12.23 -18.67 -8.90
C LEU A 436 11.30 -19.24 -7.81
N GLU A 437 11.85 -19.58 -6.63
CA GLU A 437 11.07 -20.20 -5.57
C GLU A 437 10.09 -19.20 -4.92
N PRO A 438 8.82 -19.60 -4.65
CA PRO A 438 7.84 -18.72 -4.03
C PRO A 438 8.28 -18.18 -2.67
N LYS A 439 8.34 -16.85 -2.58
CA LYS A 439 8.86 -16.11 -1.43
C LYS A 439 7.85 -16.13 -0.27
N ILE A 440 8.28 -16.47 0.93
CA ILE A 440 7.44 -16.39 2.13
C ILE A 440 7.38 -14.94 2.61
N ASN A 441 8.54 -14.31 2.70
CA ASN A 441 8.68 -12.89 3.01
C ASN A 441 9.60 -12.22 2.00
N ARG A 442 9.37 -10.92 1.75
CA ARG A 442 10.28 -10.08 0.97
C ARG A 442 10.45 -8.71 1.62
N ASN A 443 11.65 -8.15 1.57
CA ASN A 443 11.95 -6.78 1.97
C ASN A 443 12.95 -6.15 1.00
N MET A 444 12.72 -4.90 0.62
CA MET A 444 13.71 -4.14 -0.15
C MET A 444 14.67 -3.44 0.81
N PHE A 445 15.97 -3.55 0.53
CA PHE A 445 17.01 -2.82 1.25
C PHE A 445 17.80 -1.95 0.28
N HIS A 446 18.10 -0.73 0.68
CA HIS A 446 18.90 0.21 -0.12
C HIS A 446 20.18 0.55 0.62
N LEU A 447 21.32 0.10 0.10
CA LEU A 447 22.65 0.31 0.67
C LEU A 447 23.42 1.37 -0.13
N GLY A 448 23.93 2.37 0.55
CA GLY A 448 24.82 3.35 -0.05
C GLY A 448 25.26 4.40 0.97
N GLU A 449 26.40 5.05 0.71
CA GLU A 449 26.91 6.13 1.55
C GLU A 449 26.87 5.79 3.07
N ASP A 450 27.28 4.57 3.42
CA ASP A 450 27.33 3.99 4.78
C ASP A 450 25.97 3.97 5.52
N LYS A 451 24.89 3.78 4.77
CA LYS A 451 23.54 3.65 5.31
C LYS A 451 22.81 2.49 4.68
N ILE A 452 21.92 1.89 5.46
CA ILE A 452 20.92 0.94 4.99
C ILE A 452 19.56 1.58 5.20
N VAL A 453 18.76 1.67 4.13
CA VAL A 453 17.34 2.01 4.22
C VAL A 453 16.51 0.76 4.01
N GLN A 454 15.68 0.44 5.00
CA GLN A 454 14.79 -0.71 5.01
C GLN A 454 13.40 -0.31 4.52
N GLY A 455 12.93 -0.93 3.44
CA GLY A 455 11.57 -0.79 2.94
C GLY A 455 10.54 -1.57 3.76
N ARG A 456 9.33 -1.72 3.24
CA ARG A 456 8.25 -2.52 3.85
C ARG A 456 8.52 -4.02 3.69
N ILE A 457 8.12 -4.82 4.68
CA ILE A 457 8.14 -6.29 4.58
C ILE A 457 6.78 -6.75 4.02
N TYR A 458 6.83 -7.61 3.02
CA TYR A 458 5.65 -8.28 2.46
C TYR A 458 5.60 -9.76 2.87
N PRO A 459 4.40 -10.33 3.12
CA PRO A 459 3.09 -9.67 3.14
C PRO A 459 2.82 -8.94 4.47
N GLN A 460 3.72 -9.05 5.45
CA GLN A 460 3.56 -8.60 6.83
C GLN A 460 3.62 -7.07 6.96
N ALA A 461 2.50 -6.43 6.65
CA ALA A 461 2.36 -4.98 6.63
C ALA A 461 1.61 -4.37 7.81
N THR A 462 0.99 -5.21 8.63
CA THR A 462 0.33 -4.80 9.86
C THR A 462 1.22 -5.20 11.02
N ASP A 463 1.40 -4.27 11.94
CA ASP A 463 2.10 -4.41 13.23
C ASP A 463 3.59 -4.04 13.17
N GLY A 464 3.85 -2.74 13.00
CA GLY A 464 5.08 -2.05 13.40
C GLY A 464 5.55 -2.21 14.86
N GLU A 465 5.00 -3.19 15.56
CA GLU A 465 5.32 -3.65 16.91
C GLU A 465 5.77 -5.14 16.91
N ASN A 466 5.98 -5.76 15.74
CA ASN A 466 6.43 -7.15 15.66
C ASN A 466 7.97 -7.26 15.57
N SER A 467 8.53 -8.21 16.32
CA SER A 467 9.96 -8.53 16.40
C SER A 467 10.63 -8.84 15.04
N PHE A 468 9.85 -9.26 14.03
CA PHE A 468 10.39 -9.70 12.73
C PHE A 468 11.05 -8.58 11.91
N TYR A 469 10.52 -7.35 11.94
CA TYR A 469 11.16 -6.22 11.23
C TYR A 469 12.57 -5.92 11.76
N GLN A 470 12.71 -6.02 13.08
CA GLN A 470 13.99 -5.86 13.77
C GLN A 470 14.93 -7.03 13.45
N GLU A 471 14.44 -8.26 13.52
CA GLU A 471 15.20 -9.49 13.21
C GLU A 471 15.78 -9.45 11.79
N VAL A 472 14.95 -9.15 10.78
CA VAL A 472 15.41 -9.01 9.37
C VAL A 472 16.45 -7.90 9.21
N ARG A 473 16.25 -6.75 9.87
CA ARG A 473 17.20 -5.63 9.81
C ARG A 473 18.54 -5.97 10.46
N GLU A 474 18.53 -6.60 11.63
CA GLU A 474 19.75 -7.01 12.35
C GLU A 474 20.56 -8.04 11.55
N ILE A 475 19.87 -8.96 10.87
CA ILE A 475 20.50 -9.90 9.94
C ILE A 475 21.20 -9.16 8.81
N VAL A 476 20.51 -8.24 8.12
CA VAL A 476 21.12 -7.49 7.00
C VAL A 476 22.27 -6.60 7.48
N GLN A 477 22.12 -5.92 8.62
CA GLN A 477 23.18 -5.14 9.25
C GLN A 477 24.45 -5.98 9.49
N LYS A 478 24.28 -7.18 10.04
CA LYS A 478 25.39 -8.11 10.26
C LYS A 478 26.02 -8.53 8.93
N VAL A 479 25.21 -9.00 7.97
CA VAL A 479 25.69 -9.43 6.64
C VAL A 479 26.49 -8.33 5.96
N ILE A 480 26.00 -7.08 5.95
CA ILE A 480 26.71 -5.96 5.34
C ILE A 480 28.00 -5.63 6.10
N SER A 481 27.98 -5.68 7.44
CA SER A 481 29.18 -5.45 8.25
C SER A 481 30.25 -6.51 7.96
N ASP A 482 29.86 -7.77 7.81
CA ASP A 482 30.73 -8.88 7.46
C ASP A 482 31.30 -8.69 6.03
N CYS A 483 30.49 -8.25 5.06
CA CYS A 483 30.96 -7.91 3.70
C CYS A 483 32.00 -6.78 3.72
N MET A 484 31.80 -5.78 4.59
CA MET A 484 32.70 -4.65 4.76
C MET A 484 33.93 -4.97 5.63
N ASN A 485 33.97 -6.15 6.26
CA ASN A 485 34.94 -6.50 7.31
C ASN A 485 35.01 -5.43 8.42
N ARG A 486 33.84 -4.99 8.90
CA ARG A 486 33.67 -3.96 9.94
C ARG A 486 32.88 -4.49 11.14
N PRO A 487 33.04 -3.89 12.34
CA PRO A 487 32.17 -4.19 13.47
C PRO A 487 30.70 -3.89 13.14
N ASN A 488 29.78 -4.72 13.65
CA ASN A 488 28.34 -4.54 13.45
C ASN A 488 27.77 -3.45 14.38
N ILE A 489 28.06 -2.18 14.07
CA ILE A 489 27.72 -1.01 14.92
C ILE A 489 26.82 0.00 14.19
N TRP A 490 25.52 -0.31 14.14
CA TRP A 490 24.53 0.52 13.45
C TRP A 490 23.68 1.36 14.41
N VAL A 491 23.38 2.60 13.99
CA VAL A 491 22.43 3.49 14.67
C VAL A 491 21.14 3.53 13.89
N ASN A 492 20.04 3.17 14.55
CA ASN A 492 18.73 3.12 13.91
C ASN A 492 17.94 4.42 14.12
N LYS A 493 17.33 4.92 13.04
CA LYS A 493 16.34 6.00 13.03
C LYS A 493 15.08 5.48 12.34
N LYS A 494 13.91 5.73 12.93
CA LYS A 494 12.63 5.16 12.49
C LYS A 494 11.77 6.20 11.76
N GLY A 495 11.09 5.75 10.72
CA GLY A 495 10.00 6.46 10.08
C GLY A 495 10.36 7.12 8.74
N PRO A 496 9.32 7.47 7.97
CA PRO A 496 9.48 7.96 6.60
C PRO A 496 10.22 9.31 6.52
N SER A 497 10.09 10.17 7.54
CA SER A 497 10.84 11.43 7.59
C SER A 497 12.36 11.20 7.61
N GLU A 498 12.82 10.19 8.35
CA GLU A 498 14.23 9.84 8.43
C GLU A 498 14.72 9.25 7.11
N CYS A 499 13.90 8.41 6.46
CA CYS A 499 14.20 7.87 5.13
C CYS A 499 14.29 8.98 4.07
N ASN A 500 13.35 9.94 4.09
CA ASN A 500 13.30 11.08 3.18
C ASN A 500 14.53 11.99 3.32
N ASN A 501 15.13 12.07 4.52
CA ASN A 501 16.35 12.87 4.74
C ASN A 501 17.59 12.27 4.04
N VAL A 502 17.56 10.99 3.68
CA VAL A 502 18.72 10.28 3.15
C VAL A 502 18.55 9.69 1.74
N ILE A 503 17.35 9.71 1.15
CA ILE A 503 17.10 9.13 -0.19
C ILE A 503 16.66 10.19 -1.19
N ASP A 504 17.31 10.20 -2.35
CA ASP A 504 16.78 10.73 -3.61
C ASP A 504 16.17 9.60 -4.43
N THR A 505 14.94 9.79 -4.90
CA THR A 505 14.17 8.76 -5.64
C THR A 505 14.17 9.07 -7.13
N TYR A 506 14.41 8.05 -7.95
CA TYR A 506 14.38 8.11 -9.41
C TYR A 506 13.64 6.89 -9.97
N GLY A 507 13.10 6.99 -11.19
CA GLY A 507 12.36 5.88 -11.81
C GLY A 507 10.90 5.83 -11.38
N VAL A 508 10.33 4.62 -11.39
CA VAL A 508 8.87 4.38 -11.32
C VAL A 508 8.47 3.32 -10.29
N HIS A 509 9.34 3.02 -9.33
CA HIS A 509 9.01 2.10 -8.25
C HIS A 509 8.12 2.76 -7.20
N TYR A 510 7.23 1.97 -6.61
CA TYR A 510 6.53 2.39 -5.41
C TYR A 510 7.50 2.59 -4.23
N THR A 511 7.50 3.79 -3.64
CA THR A 511 8.46 4.24 -2.63
C THR A 511 7.97 3.95 -1.20
N ASP A 512 7.92 2.69 -0.81
CA ASP A 512 7.44 2.28 0.54
C ASP A 512 8.08 3.11 1.67
N TYR A 513 9.38 3.39 1.57
CA TYR A 513 10.16 4.12 2.55
C TYR A 513 9.71 5.57 2.79
N LEU A 514 8.88 6.15 1.93
CA LEU A 514 8.31 7.50 2.11
C LEU A 514 6.92 7.48 2.77
N TYR A 515 6.24 6.33 2.82
CA TYR A 515 4.84 6.25 3.24
C TYR A 515 4.60 5.41 4.49
N PHE A 516 5.48 4.45 4.80
CA PHE A 516 5.25 3.52 5.90
C PHE A 516 6.11 3.84 7.12
N LYS A 517 5.45 3.96 8.29
CA LYS A 517 6.08 4.28 9.59
C LYS A 517 7.11 3.26 10.07
N ASP A 518 7.09 2.06 9.51
CA ASP A 518 7.93 0.93 9.90
C ASP A 518 9.21 0.80 9.05
N CYS A 519 9.34 1.63 8.02
CA CYS A 519 10.59 1.81 7.30
C CYS A 519 11.61 2.56 8.18
N ASN A 520 12.86 2.14 8.08
CA ASN A 520 13.93 2.56 8.99
C ASN A 520 15.20 2.90 8.22
N VAL A 521 16.03 3.75 8.82
CA VAL A 521 17.40 4.02 8.38
C VAL A 521 18.37 3.50 9.42
N SER A 522 19.38 2.78 8.98
CA SER A 522 20.51 2.34 9.80
C SER A 522 21.76 3.05 9.31
N TYR A 523 22.36 3.86 10.17
CA TYR A 523 23.62 4.56 9.91
C TYR A 523 24.78 3.77 10.49
N LEU A 524 25.80 3.51 9.68
CA LEU A 524 27.05 2.96 10.20
C LEU A 524 27.83 4.09 10.87
N LYS A 525 28.22 3.89 12.14
CA LYS A 525 29.06 4.86 12.86
C LYS A 525 30.50 4.81 12.36
N ASN A 526 31.09 5.98 12.16
CA ASN A 526 32.54 6.13 12.00
C ASN A 526 33.24 6.04 13.37
N ALA A 527 34.58 5.95 13.40
CA ALA A 527 35.29 5.84 14.67
C ALA A 527 35.22 7.10 15.55
N ASP A 528 34.92 8.26 14.97
CA ASP A 528 34.64 9.50 15.69
C ASP A 528 33.18 9.59 16.19
N GLY A 529 32.36 8.55 15.97
CA GLY A 529 30.95 8.53 16.30
C GLY A 529 30.05 9.30 15.32
N GLY A 530 30.63 9.92 14.30
CA GLY A 530 29.92 10.61 13.22
C GLY A 530 29.21 9.66 12.26
N VAL A 531 28.32 10.21 11.44
CA VAL A 531 27.60 9.50 10.38
C VAL A 531 27.78 10.21 9.05
N ASN A 532 27.85 9.45 7.94
CA ASN A 532 27.85 10.05 6.62
C ASN A 532 26.51 10.74 6.35
N ILE A 533 26.49 12.00 5.92
CA ILE A 533 25.26 12.77 5.66
C ILE A 533 24.83 12.79 4.18
N LYS A 534 25.62 12.19 3.27
CA LYS A 534 25.28 12.12 1.85
C LYS A 534 24.03 11.27 1.64
N ARG A 535 23.23 11.69 0.67
CA ARG A 535 22.00 10.99 0.24
C ARG A 535 22.35 9.85 -0.72
N ILE A 536 21.53 8.82 -0.71
CA ILE A 536 21.61 7.69 -1.65
C ILE A 536 20.56 7.86 -2.74
N SER A 537 20.89 7.45 -3.96
CA SER A 537 19.94 7.40 -5.07
C SER A 537 19.30 6.03 -5.12
N VAL A 538 17.97 5.98 -5.10
CA VAL A 538 17.19 4.75 -5.20
C VAL A 538 16.34 4.81 -6.46
N GLY A 539 16.40 3.75 -7.25
CA GLY A 539 15.72 3.59 -8.53
C GLY A 539 16.45 4.18 -9.74
N HIS A 540 15.96 3.80 -10.92
CA HIS A 540 16.45 4.18 -12.24
C HIS A 540 15.27 4.15 -13.23
N ALA A 541 15.37 4.83 -14.38
CA ALA A 541 14.39 4.66 -15.45
C ALA A 541 14.42 3.20 -15.96
N PRO A 542 13.28 2.49 -15.98
CA PRO A 542 13.22 1.15 -16.56
C PRO A 542 13.66 1.13 -18.02
N ILE A 543 14.30 0.02 -18.43
CA ILE A 543 14.63 -0.24 -19.83
C ILE A 543 13.66 -1.31 -20.35
N CYS A 544 12.92 -0.99 -21.41
CA CYS A 544 11.95 -1.90 -21.99
C CYS A 544 12.65 -3.18 -22.52
N PRO A 545 12.21 -4.39 -22.10
CA PRO A 545 12.85 -5.64 -22.52
C PRO A 545 12.65 -5.95 -24.01
N ARG A 546 11.65 -5.34 -24.65
CA ARG A 546 11.34 -5.52 -26.08
C ARG A 546 12.21 -4.64 -26.97
N CYS A 547 12.25 -3.32 -26.76
CA CYS A 547 12.99 -2.40 -27.64
C CYS A 547 14.28 -1.81 -27.05
N GLY A 548 14.55 -2.00 -25.75
CA GLY A 548 15.72 -1.45 -25.07
C GLY A 548 15.69 0.05 -24.83
N ARG A 549 14.56 0.75 -25.02
CA ARG A 549 14.46 2.17 -24.66
C ARG A 549 14.13 2.34 -23.19
N GLU A 550 14.65 3.40 -22.58
CA GLU A 550 14.20 3.83 -21.28
C GLU A 550 12.79 4.40 -21.37
N HIS A 551 11.99 4.21 -20.31
CA HIS A 551 10.63 4.73 -20.22
C HIS A 551 10.26 5.05 -18.77
N MET A 552 9.09 5.65 -18.57
CA MET A 552 8.58 6.05 -17.24
C MET A 552 7.19 5.44 -16.96
N GLU A 553 6.93 4.26 -17.51
CA GLU A 553 5.67 3.55 -17.27
C GLU A 553 5.71 2.80 -15.94
N GLU A 554 4.89 3.21 -14.97
CA GLU A 554 4.79 2.55 -13.65
C GLU A 554 4.14 1.17 -13.75
N LYS A 555 3.08 1.06 -14.56
CA LYS A 555 2.19 -0.12 -14.61
C LYS A 555 2.72 -1.28 -15.45
N THR A 556 3.86 -1.12 -16.13
CA THR A 556 4.42 -2.15 -17.00
C THR A 556 5.94 -2.05 -17.07
N ILE A 557 6.61 -3.16 -17.38
CA ILE A 557 8.06 -3.16 -17.65
C ILE A 557 8.38 -2.86 -19.13
N GLU A 558 7.37 -2.73 -19.97
CA GLU A 558 7.51 -2.32 -21.37
C GLU A 558 7.22 -0.82 -21.54
N CYS A 559 7.81 -0.21 -22.57
CA CYS A 559 7.43 1.16 -22.93
C CYS A 559 6.03 1.19 -23.55
N ASP A 560 5.37 2.35 -23.50
CA ASP A 560 4.11 2.69 -24.17
C ASP A 560 4.03 2.13 -25.60
N GLN A 561 5.08 2.36 -26.39
CA GLN A 561 5.14 1.94 -27.78
C GLN A 561 5.25 0.43 -27.98
N CYS A 562 5.64 -0.34 -26.96
CA CYS A 562 5.77 -1.79 -27.05
C CYS A 562 4.60 -2.53 -26.40
N PHE A 563 3.97 -1.92 -25.39
CA PHE A 563 2.89 -2.50 -24.60
C PHE A 563 1.50 -2.29 -25.22
N ALA A 564 1.27 -1.15 -25.90
CA ALA A 564 -0.03 -0.83 -26.52
C ALA A 564 -0.02 -1.20 -28.01
N ARG A 565 0.12 -2.48 -28.36
CA ARG A 565 0.09 -2.90 -29.77
C ARG A 565 -0.90 -4.01 -30.02
N GLU A 566 -1.68 -3.86 -31.09
CA GLU A 566 -2.63 -4.85 -31.59
C GLU A 566 -2.34 -5.15 -33.06
N ILE A 567 -2.75 -6.33 -33.53
CA ILE A 567 -2.59 -6.73 -34.94
C ILE A 567 -3.84 -6.30 -35.69
N CYS A 568 -3.68 -5.56 -36.78
CA CYS A 568 -4.81 -5.23 -37.64
C CYS A 568 -5.38 -6.50 -38.29
N CYS A 569 -6.68 -6.73 -38.16
CA CYS A 569 -7.37 -7.89 -38.71
C CYS A 569 -7.32 -7.94 -40.26
N GLU A 570 -7.22 -6.78 -40.93
CA GLU A 570 -7.20 -6.68 -42.39
C GLU A 570 -5.79 -6.84 -42.99
N CYS A 571 -4.81 -6.05 -42.51
CA CYS A 571 -3.46 -6.03 -43.10
C CYS A 571 -2.43 -6.89 -42.36
N GLU A 572 -2.80 -7.46 -41.21
CA GLU A 572 -1.92 -8.24 -40.33
C GLU A 572 -0.70 -7.46 -39.79
N GLU A 573 -0.66 -6.13 -39.95
CA GLU A 573 0.40 -5.29 -39.39
C GLU A 573 0.12 -4.93 -37.92
N GLU A 574 1.16 -5.03 -37.09
CA GLU A 574 1.13 -4.63 -35.69
C GLU A 574 1.18 -3.11 -35.57
N ASN A 575 0.15 -2.51 -34.97
CA ASN A 575 -0.01 -1.05 -34.84
C ASN A 575 -0.22 -0.66 -33.37
N ASN A 576 -0.01 0.62 -33.05
CA ASN A 576 -0.32 1.14 -31.72
C ASN A 576 -1.83 1.14 -31.51
N THR A 577 -2.32 0.64 -30.38
CA THR A 577 -3.76 0.64 -30.04
C THR A 577 -4.39 2.05 -30.13
N ASP A 578 -3.61 3.12 -29.86
CA ASP A 578 -4.08 4.51 -30.00
C ASP A 578 -4.37 4.91 -31.46
N ASP A 579 -3.75 4.24 -32.43
CA ASP A 579 -3.90 4.46 -33.88
C ASP A 579 -4.84 3.41 -34.51
N MET A 580 -5.65 2.74 -33.69
CA MET A 580 -6.52 1.64 -34.09
C MET A 580 -7.98 1.84 -33.67
N HIS A 581 -8.88 1.23 -34.43
CA HIS A 581 -10.31 1.28 -34.26
C HIS A 581 -10.86 -0.12 -34.00
N TYR A 582 -11.67 -0.27 -32.95
CA TYR A 582 -12.32 -1.52 -32.60
C TYR A 582 -13.71 -1.59 -33.25
N ILE A 583 -13.86 -2.45 -34.25
CA ILE A 583 -15.06 -2.56 -35.09
C ILE A 583 -15.51 -4.04 -35.07
N ASP A 584 -16.76 -4.28 -34.67
CA ASP A 584 -17.39 -5.62 -34.65
C ASP A 584 -16.59 -6.73 -33.93
N GLY A 585 -15.82 -6.36 -32.91
CA GLY A 585 -15.07 -7.32 -32.09
C GLY A 585 -13.61 -7.49 -32.47
N GLU A 586 -13.13 -6.80 -33.50
CA GLU A 586 -11.76 -6.92 -34.02
C GLU A 586 -11.09 -5.53 -34.14
N TRP A 587 -9.76 -5.49 -34.14
CA TRP A 587 -8.97 -4.26 -34.27
C TRP A 587 -8.53 -3.98 -35.71
N TYR A 588 -8.70 -2.75 -36.17
CA TYR A 588 -8.29 -2.27 -37.50
C TYR A 588 -7.42 -1.02 -37.38
N CYS A 589 -6.36 -0.90 -38.21
CA CYS A 589 -5.55 0.32 -38.24
C CYS A 589 -6.23 1.43 -39.05
N GLU A 590 -5.85 2.69 -38.82
CA GLU A 590 -6.41 3.88 -39.49
C GLU A 590 -6.40 3.79 -41.03
N ASN A 591 -5.43 3.07 -41.63
CA ASN A 591 -5.35 2.90 -43.08
C ASN A 591 -6.33 1.85 -43.65
N CYS A 592 -6.84 0.96 -42.81
CA CYS A 592 -7.74 -0.14 -43.20
C CYS A 592 -9.20 0.15 -42.84
N CYS A 593 -9.51 1.34 -42.35
CA CYS A 593 -10.86 1.79 -42.05
C CYS A 593 -11.04 3.26 -42.40
N PHE A 594 -12.29 3.73 -42.41
CA PHE A 594 -12.63 5.13 -42.61
C PHE A 594 -13.85 5.49 -41.76
N TYR A 595 -13.97 6.78 -41.42
CA TYR A 595 -15.16 7.27 -40.74
C TYR A 595 -16.26 7.60 -41.76
N CYS A 596 -17.36 6.85 -41.72
CA CYS A 596 -18.54 7.11 -42.54
C CYS A 596 -19.32 8.30 -41.95
N SER A 597 -19.33 9.40 -42.69
CA SER A 597 -19.99 10.65 -42.26
C SER A 597 -21.52 10.53 -42.20
N TYR A 598 -22.11 9.59 -42.95
CA TYR A 598 -23.55 9.35 -42.94
C TYR A 598 -23.98 8.55 -41.69
N HIS A 599 -23.36 7.39 -41.44
CA HIS A 599 -23.66 6.56 -40.26
C HIS A 599 -23.03 7.07 -38.95
N SER A 600 -22.07 8.00 -39.05
CA SER A 600 -21.31 8.52 -37.91
C SER A 600 -20.56 7.43 -37.13
N GLU A 601 -19.99 6.48 -37.85
CA GLU A 601 -19.21 5.37 -37.29
C GLU A 601 -18.00 5.03 -38.18
N TRP A 602 -17.06 4.26 -37.62
CA TRP A 602 -15.92 3.74 -38.37
C TRP A 602 -16.32 2.45 -39.09
N GLU A 603 -15.99 2.35 -40.37
CA GLU A 603 -16.26 1.20 -41.22
C GLU A 603 -14.96 0.68 -41.84
N ILE A 604 -14.92 -0.63 -42.14
CA ILE A 604 -13.76 -1.32 -42.68
C ILE A 604 -13.60 -0.98 -44.18
N GLY A 605 -12.35 -0.82 -44.64
CA GLY A 605 -12.01 -0.56 -46.03
C GLY A 605 -11.86 0.94 -46.35
N SER A 606 -12.28 1.33 -47.55
CA SER A 606 -12.16 2.70 -48.06
C SER A 606 -13.53 3.28 -48.41
N GLY A 607 -13.85 4.46 -47.91
CA GLY A 607 -15.10 5.15 -48.21
C GLY A 607 -15.07 5.91 -49.54
N ASN A 608 -16.27 6.22 -50.04
CA ASN A 608 -16.47 7.07 -51.20
C ASN A 608 -16.50 8.54 -50.76
N HIS A 609 -15.57 9.35 -51.26
CA HIS A 609 -15.50 10.77 -50.92
C HIS A 609 -16.52 11.59 -51.73
N ILE A 610 -17.50 12.17 -51.03
CA ILE A 610 -18.50 13.06 -51.61
C ILE A 610 -18.12 14.50 -51.32
N VAL A 611 -17.88 15.27 -52.40
CA VAL A 611 -17.47 16.67 -52.31
C VAL A 611 -18.49 17.48 -51.52
N GLY A 612 -18.03 18.16 -50.47
CA GLY A 612 -18.88 18.99 -49.62
C GLY A 612 -19.66 18.24 -48.53
N TYR A 613 -19.56 16.91 -48.46
CA TYR A 613 -20.20 16.09 -47.43
C TYR A 613 -19.18 15.34 -46.57
N GLY A 614 -18.29 14.56 -47.18
CA GLY A 614 -17.34 13.70 -46.47
C GLY A 614 -17.25 12.31 -47.10
N ASN A 615 -16.63 11.37 -46.39
CA ASN A 615 -16.55 9.98 -46.82
C ASN A 615 -17.83 9.24 -46.40
N VAL A 616 -18.39 8.43 -47.29
CA VAL A 616 -19.58 7.60 -47.04
C VAL A 616 -19.34 6.17 -47.52
N CYS A 617 -19.97 5.20 -46.89
CA CYS A 617 -19.90 3.81 -47.31
C CYS A 617 -20.84 3.51 -48.48
N ASP A 618 -20.68 2.35 -49.10
CA ASP A 618 -21.52 1.94 -50.24
C ASP A 618 -23.01 1.86 -49.84
N ASN A 619 -23.33 1.38 -48.63
CA ASN A 619 -24.71 1.33 -48.14
C ASN A 619 -25.32 2.74 -48.03
N ALA A 620 -24.52 3.76 -47.68
CA ALA A 620 -25.00 5.12 -47.63
C ALA A 620 -25.25 5.71 -49.04
N LEU A 621 -24.55 5.22 -50.07
CA LEU A 621 -24.80 5.66 -51.46
C LEU A 621 -26.14 5.14 -52.03
N ASP A 622 -26.71 4.09 -51.43
CA ASP A 622 -28.02 3.58 -51.81
C ASP A 622 -29.17 4.46 -51.29
N GLU A 623 -28.89 5.40 -50.38
CA GLU A 623 -29.89 6.30 -49.81
C GLU A 623 -30.29 7.40 -50.81
N PRO A 624 -31.57 7.83 -50.83
CA PRO A 624 -32.10 8.70 -51.87
C PRO A 624 -31.51 10.10 -51.88
N GLU A 625 -30.82 10.53 -50.82
CA GLU A 625 -30.09 11.79 -50.72
C GLU A 625 -28.77 11.79 -51.49
N PHE A 626 -28.29 10.64 -51.95
CA PHE A 626 -27.12 10.53 -52.82
C PHE A 626 -27.55 10.15 -54.23
N ARG A 627 -26.90 10.77 -55.23
CA ARG A 627 -27.19 10.56 -56.65
C ARG A 627 -25.90 10.49 -57.45
N GLU A 628 -25.88 9.67 -58.48
CA GLU A 628 -24.85 9.72 -59.51
C GLU A 628 -25.21 10.80 -60.54
N CYS A 629 -24.26 11.67 -60.88
CA CYS A 629 -24.48 12.70 -61.89
C CYS A 629 -24.48 12.10 -63.30
N ASP A 630 -25.53 12.35 -64.08
CA ASP A 630 -25.68 11.83 -65.45
C ASP A 630 -24.60 12.30 -66.42
N SER A 631 -23.95 13.44 -66.15
CA SER A 631 -22.90 14.00 -67.01
C SER A 631 -21.50 13.48 -66.66
N CYS A 632 -21.13 13.49 -65.37
CA CYS A 632 -19.75 13.19 -64.94
C CYS A 632 -19.58 11.83 -64.24
N GLY A 633 -20.66 11.12 -63.92
CA GLY A 633 -20.65 9.83 -63.23
C GLY A 633 -20.20 9.89 -61.76
N ALA A 634 -20.01 11.09 -61.20
CA ALA A 634 -19.63 11.24 -59.80
C ALA A 634 -20.87 11.25 -58.90
N PHE A 635 -20.79 10.56 -57.76
CA PHE A 635 -21.79 10.68 -56.72
C PHE A 635 -21.74 12.05 -56.05
N TYR A 636 -22.91 12.60 -55.74
CA TYR A 636 -23.08 13.86 -55.02
C TYR A 636 -24.24 13.76 -54.03
N TYR A 637 -24.18 14.56 -52.97
CA TYR A 637 -25.26 14.72 -52.01
C TYR A 637 -26.26 15.77 -52.52
N ILE A 638 -27.56 15.45 -52.51
CA ILE A 638 -28.62 16.35 -52.98
C ILE A 638 -28.76 17.53 -51.99
N TYR A 639 -27.97 18.58 -52.21
CA TYR A 639 -28.01 19.80 -51.43
C TYR A 639 -27.36 20.96 -52.20
N GLY A 640 -27.94 22.16 -52.11
CA GLY A 640 -27.39 23.37 -52.75
C GLY A 640 -27.66 23.43 -54.25
N ASP A 641 -26.59 23.46 -55.06
CA ASP A 641 -26.61 23.79 -56.51
C ASP A 641 -26.93 22.60 -57.43
N SER A 642 -27.36 21.46 -56.89
CA SER A 642 -27.74 20.28 -57.70
C SER A 642 -28.94 20.59 -58.60
N VAL A 643 -28.94 20.01 -59.81
CA VAL A 643 -29.99 20.25 -60.82
C VAL A 643 -30.74 18.95 -61.09
N GLU A 644 -32.07 19.02 -61.05
CA GLU A 644 -32.98 17.98 -61.53
C GLU A 644 -33.80 18.56 -62.69
N THR A 645 -33.84 17.86 -63.82
CA THR A 645 -34.57 18.29 -65.02
C THR A 645 -35.93 17.61 -65.12
N GLU A 646 -36.86 18.19 -65.88
CA GLU A 646 -38.23 17.65 -65.99
C GLU A 646 -38.25 16.22 -66.59
N ASP A 647 -37.32 15.91 -67.50
CA ASP A 647 -37.16 14.58 -68.08
C ASP A 647 -36.47 13.57 -67.14
N GLY A 648 -36.22 13.96 -65.89
CA GLY A 648 -35.75 13.09 -64.80
C GLY A 648 -34.24 12.91 -64.74
N ARG A 649 -33.44 13.79 -65.36
CA ARG A 649 -31.98 13.76 -65.24
C ARG A 649 -31.50 14.53 -64.03
N SER A 650 -30.37 14.07 -63.47
CA SER A 650 -29.79 14.52 -62.21
C SER A 650 -28.34 14.94 -62.40
N TYR A 651 -28.02 16.19 -62.06
CA TYR A 651 -26.67 16.75 -62.18
C TYR A 651 -26.15 17.30 -60.86
N CYS A 652 -24.85 17.09 -60.59
CA CYS A 652 -24.22 17.55 -59.36
C CYS A 652 -24.13 19.08 -59.24
N ASN A 653 -24.21 19.80 -60.37
CA ASN A 653 -24.31 21.25 -60.41
C ASN A 653 -24.80 21.74 -61.79
N SER A 654 -25.13 23.04 -61.86
CA SER A 654 -25.50 23.75 -63.08
C SER A 654 -24.46 23.63 -64.21
N SER A 655 -23.17 23.57 -63.90
CA SER A 655 -22.12 23.43 -64.93
C SER A 655 -22.21 22.09 -65.65
N CYS A 656 -22.49 21.00 -64.92
CA CYS A 656 -22.71 19.69 -65.52
C CYS A 656 -23.99 19.65 -66.37
N ALA A 657 -25.07 20.27 -65.89
CA ALA A 657 -26.30 20.42 -66.69
C ALA A 657 -26.05 21.21 -67.98
N TYR A 658 -25.30 22.32 -67.92
CA TYR A 658 -24.94 23.12 -69.10
C TYR A 658 -24.09 22.34 -70.11
N LEU A 659 -23.13 21.55 -69.64
CA LEU A 659 -22.29 20.69 -70.47
C LEU A 659 -23.10 19.62 -71.19
N ASP A 660 -24.13 19.08 -70.54
CA ASP A 660 -25.03 18.08 -71.13
C ASP A 660 -26.14 18.71 -71.99
N GLY A 661 -26.08 20.03 -72.22
CA GLY A 661 -26.96 20.73 -73.14
C GLY A 661 -28.27 21.20 -72.53
N TYR A 662 -28.37 21.35 -71.21
CA TYR A 662 -29.55 21.90 -70.54
C TYR A 662 -29.37 23.39 -70.23
N ARG A 663 -30.47 24.14 -70.17
CA ARG A 663 -30.49 25.57 -69.81
C ARG A 663 -31.60 25.82 -68.80
N MET A 664 -31.34 26.73 -67.87
CA MET A 664 -32.33 27.19 -66.90
C MET A 664 -33.13 28.34 -67.49
N VAL A 665 -34.45 28.22 -67.49
CA VAL A 665 -35.36 29.32 -67.84
C VAL A 665 -35.60 30.21 -66.61
N GLU A 666 -36.20 31.38 -66.81
CA GLU A 666 -36.39 32.37 -65.72
C GLU A 666 -37.22 31.83 -64.54
N SER A 667 -38.11 30.85 -64.76
CA SER A 667 -38.85 30.17 -63.69
C SER A 667 -37.98 29.32 -62.75
N GLY A 668 -36.71 29.09 -63.10
CA GLY A 668 -35.76 28.24 -62.37
C GLY A 668 -35.76 26.77 -62.81
N GLU A 669 -36.65 26.40 -63.74
CA GLU A 669 -36.72 25.05 -64.31
C GLU A 669 -35.67 24.85 -65.41
N TRP A 670 -35.27 23.60 -65.65
CA TRP A 670 -34.21 23.25 -66.59
C TRP A 670 -34.74 22.41 -67.74
N TYR A 671 -34.46 22.88 -68.97
CA TYR A 671 -34.92 22.27 -70.22
C TYR A 671 -33.75 22.01 -71.18
N PRO A 672 -33.88 21.07 -72.13
CA PRO A 672 -32.92 20.92 -73.22
C PRO A 672 -32.74 22.22 -73.99
N GLN A 673 -31.50 22.55 -74.38
CA GLN A 673 -31.16 23.83 -75.02
C GLN A 673 -31.94 24.09 -76.31
N ASN A 674 -32.42 23.05 -77.00
CA ASN A 674 -33.22 23.16 -78.21
C ASN A 674 -34.71 23.50 -77.96
N GLU A 675 -35.15 23.55 -76.70
CA GLU A 675 -36.52 23.86 -76.25
C GLU A 675 -36.56 25.18 -75.47
N VAL A 676 -35.47 25.96 -75.55
CA VAL A 676 -35.31 27.23 -74.83
C VAL A 676 -34.99 28.33 -75.82
N HIS A 677 -35.75 29.42 -75.73
CA HIS A 677 -35.61 30.62 -76.53
C HIS A 677 -35.14 31.80 -75.68
N HIS A 678 -34.37 32.71 -76.27
CA HIS A 678 -33.94 33.97 -75.64
C HIS A 678 -34.80 35.11 -76.19
N CYS A 679 -35.59 35.74 -75.33
CA CYS A 679 -36.37 36.92 -75.69
C CYS A 679 -35.45 38.14 -75.75
N GLU A 680 -35.24 38.72 -76.93
CA GLU A 680 -34.40 39.93 -77.06
C GLU A 680 -35.03 41.18 -76.41
N HIS A 681 -36.33 41.16 -76.12
CA HIS A 681 -37.03 42.31 -75.54
C HIS A 681 -36.82 42.44 -74.02
N CYS A 682 -36.90 41.33 -73.28
CA CYS A 682 -36.70 41.31 -71.82
C CYS A 682 -35.44 40.57 -71.37
N GLU A 683 -34.63 40.08 -72.31
CA GLU A 683 -33.40 39.31 -72.08
C GLU A 683 -33.60 37.98 -71.32
N SER A 684 -34.85 37.52 -71.16
CA SER A 684 -35.15 36.28 -70.44
C SER A 684 -35.03 35.03 -71.33
N LEU A 685 -34.68 33.91 -70.70
CA LEU A 685 -34.75 32.58 -71.30
C LEU A 685 -36.10 31.95 -70.96
N VAL A 686 -36.87 31.58 -71.98
CA VAL A 686 -38.20 30.97 -71.84
C VAL A 686 -38.27 29.65 -72.59
N HIS A 687 -39.10 28.74 -72.10
CA HIS A 687 -39.38 27.46 -72.77
C HIS A 687 -40.28 27.66 -74.00
N ASP A 688 -40.22 26.76 -74.98
CA ASP A 688 -41.04 26.75 -76.22
C ASP A 688 -42.53 27.03 -75.96
N SER A 689 -43.09 26.55 -74.86
CA SER A 689 -44.50 26.74 -74.52
C SER A 689 -44.89 28.18 -74.15
N ALA A 690 -43.92 29.03 -73.84
CA ALA A 690 -44.09 30.45 -73.51
C ALA A 690 -43.42 31.35 -74.57
N TRP A 691 -43.07 30.78 -75.73
CA TRP A 691 -42.48 31.48 -76.86
C TRP A 691 -43.52 31.79 -77.93
N ASN A 692 -43.61 33.06 -78.31
CA ASN A 692 -44.49 33.52 -79.37
C ASN A 692 -43.74 33.60 -80.71
N SER A 693 -43.93 32.60 -81.58
CA SER A 693 -43.25 32.55 -82.88
C SER A 693 -43.66 33.64 -83.86
N ASP A 694 -44.86 34.23 -83.68
CA ASP A 694 -45.37 35.26 -84.60
C ASP A 694 -44.69 36.61 -84.37
N HIS A 695 -44.23 36.87 -83.14
CA HIS A 695 -43.59 38.12 -82.74
C HIS A 695 -42.11 37.95 -82.33
N ASP A 696 -41.60 36.71 -82.36
CA ASP A 696 -40.21 36.35 -82.03
C ASP A 696 -39.79 36.82 -80.62
N CYS A 697 -40.71 36.68 -79.65
CA CYS A 697 -40.53 37.11 -78.25
C CYS A 697 -41.24 36.15 -77.27
N CYS A 698 -41.03 36.31 -75.96
CA CYS A 698 -41.84 35.59 -74.97
C CYS A 698 -43.29 36.11 -74.94
N ASP A 699 -44.24 35.26 -74.53
CA ASP A 699 -45.67 35.60 -74.48
C ASP A 699 -45.96 36.84 -73.61
N ASP A 700 -45.20 37.06 -72.54
CA ASP A 700 -45.36 38.21 -71.66
C ASP A 700 -44.97 39.56 -72.32
N CYS A 701 -44.10 39.53 -73.34
CA CYS A 701 -43.66 40.73 -74.07
C CYS A 701 -44.49 41.02 -75.33
N VAL A 702 -45.43 40.14 -75.70
CA VAL A 702 -46.24 40.32 -76.92
C VAL A 702 -47.08 41.58 -76.84
N ASP A 703 -47.73 41.81 -75.69
CA ASP A 703 -48.60 42.98 -75.49
C ASP A 703 -47.79 44.30 -75.54
N ASP A 704 -46.60 44.34 -74.94
CA ASP A 704 -45.71 45.51 -74.96
C ASP A 704 -45.24 45.84 -76.40
N ILE A 705 -44.90 44.81 -77.20
CA ILE A 705 -44.52 44.99 -78.61
C ILE A 705 -45.71 45.48 -79.46
N LEU A 706 -46.92 45.01 -79.18
CA LEU A 706 -48.12 45.46 -79.90
C LEU A 706 -48.49 46.91 -79.53
N GLU A 707 -48.32 47.32 -78.27
CA GLU A 707 -48.53 48.71 -77.83
C GLU A 707 -47.49 49.68 -78.41
N GLU A 708 -46.20 49.32 -78.48
CA GLU A 708 -45.16 50.14 -79.12
C GLU A 708 -45.41 50.34 -80.63
N ASN A 709 -45.97 49.33 -81.31
CA ASN A 709 -46.33 49.42 -82.73
C ASN A 709 -47.61 50.26 -83.01
N GLU A 710 -48.52 50.42 -82.03
CA GLU A 710 -49.68 51.32 -82.16
C GLU A 710 -49.29 52.79 -82.02
N ASP A 711 -48.29 53.11 -81.19
CA ASP A 711 -47.77 54.48 -81.03
C ASP A 711 -46.99 54.98 -82.27
N GLU A 712 -46.35 54.10 -83.04
CA GLU A 712 -45.72 54.45 -84.32
C GLU A 712 -46.74 54.74 -85.45
N ALA A 713 -47.97 54.22 -85.37
CA ALA A 713 -49.03 54.50 -86.35
C ALA A 713 -49.72 55.87 -86.14
N GLY A 714 -49.47 56.54 -85.00
CA GLY A 714 -50.11 57.82 -84.62
C GLY A 714 -49.45 59.11 -85.16
N ILE A 715 -48.26 59.03 -85.76
CA ILE A 715 -47.52 60.21 -86.25
C ILE A 715 -47.21 60.08 -87.74
N ASN A 716 -48.23 60.15 -88.59
CA ASN A 716 -48.12 60.73 -89.94
C ASN A 716 -49.50 60.97 -90.59
N SER A 717 -50.03 62.19 -90.41
CA SER A 717 -50.83 62.86 -91.45
C SER A 717 -50.82 64.38 -91.26
N PRO A 718 -50.29 65.16 -92.23
CA PRO A 718 -50.48 66.60 -92.30
C PRO A 718 -51.77 66.99 -93.06
N ALA A 719 -52.35 68.09 -92.59
CA ALA A 719 -53.53 68.86 -93.01
C ALA A 719 -54.06 68.76 -94.47
N ALA A 720 -55.39 68.56 -94.57
CA ALA A 720 -56.33 69.36 -95.36
C ALA A 720 -57.69 69.41 -94.64
#